data_AF-A0A2H4SSM8-F1
#
_entry.id   AF-A0A2H4SSM8-F1
#
_cell.length_a   1.000
_cell.length_b   1.000
_cell.length_c   1.000
_cell.angle_alpha   90.00
_cell.angle_beta   90.00
_cell.angle_gamma   90.00
#
_symmetry.space_group_name_H-M   'P 1'
#
loop_
_entity.id
_entity.type
_entity.pdbx_description
1 polymer ?
#
loop_
_entity_poly.entity_id
_entity_poly.type
_entity_poly.pdbx_seq_one_letter_code
_entity_poly.pdbx_strand_id
1 'polypeptide(L)'
;MSQSALQQGGPTDKERKYDRQLRLWAASGQAALESSNILLVNSGSGTVGVETLKNLVLPGIGQFAIADDAAVQDADLGVNFFLDESSRGRPRAQCTTEYLLELNPEVAGAWYPKSPGTLDLGAVLANSNSTPYTIILYTLPLPVESIQLIEEYGRLHSIPLVAIRSVGFYGYFRVTFPGVFPIVDTHPDETSTADLRLLTPWPELSQFAQELTTAIDSLDNHVHGHLPLVAILLHYLEIWKQSHNGALPTAYSDKIAFRNLVADGTRRDNPEGGEENFEEAVGAVMKHVTAQSLPSSLRQVFEYDSSKRSKSSFWIIAEAVSNFYQRHGQLPLTGGLPDMKAQSSVYIQLQNIYKSKARQDASEVLRIAQSLASDCIIDPAEVEQFCKNARFIKLINTAQSAPNMGDIVTNELSLDEIAALAGPEMQPSLISIYLALSLTPNSSAPSAKEMQDAIYAHAPTLRGHERTMQVAEEVARAAGGEMHNISAALGGMVAQEVIKVVTKQYIPVDNTCIFDGIESRCQLGDRALVTTCSHIFCLECTNRFCLSGQDRQNRVPCPACDTQLGSPDDAVISNLKPSEAYKTSILSGLSPSIIMECAGRALSFWAYQTTQNIYYQQYLYKTLTEKYATLSGRLEQTVSEANAQIETLQRKMGIRRRHSRLDEQELRALATRRFYNRYCAYPCGVNPEQRLTVPFSYSVQATRRMRRETIHDLGLAGYWTASADWAWVGMPRTVQNGEDMLS
;
A
#
# COMPACT_ATOMS: atom_id res chain seq x y z
N MET A 1 -35.37 8.19 38.77
CA MET A 1 -34.69 8.51 40.04
C MET A 1 -34.02 7.24 40.52
N SER A 2 -32.78 7.26 41.02
CA SER A 2 -31.83 8.37 41.17
C SER A 2 -31.13 8.75 39.85
N GLN A 3 -30.65 9.97 39.74
CA GLN A 3 -29.50 10.30 38.90
C GLN A 3 -28.25 10.20 39.79
N SER A 4 -27.24 9.43 39.40
CA SER A 4 -25.91 9.57 39.99
C SER A 4 -25.34 10.93 39.55
N ALA A 5 -24.86 11.73 40.50
CA ALA A 5 -24.20 12.98 40.17
C ALA A 5 -22.90 12.68 39.43
N LEU A 6 -22.78 13.16 38.19
CA LEU A 6 -21.51 13.17 37.46
C LEU A 6 -20.51 14.02 38.26
N GLN A 7 -19.53 13.38 38.88
CA GLN A 7 -18.44 14.10 39.52
C GLN A 7 -17.64 14.84 38.45
N GLN A 8 -17.71 16.17 38.46
CA GLN A 8 -16.86 17.05 37.66
C GLN A 8 -15.45 17.09 38.27
N GLY A 9 -14.78 15.94 38.33
CA GLY A 9 -13.34 15.89 38.50
C GLY A 9 -12.66 16.43 37.25
N GLY A 10 -11.59 17.20 37.42
CA GLY A 10 -10.64 17.42 36.32
C GLY A 10 -9.99 16.08 35.92
N PRO A 11 -9.39 15.99 34.72
CA PRO A 11 -8.79 14.74 34.22
C PRO A 11 -7.83 14.15 35.25
N THR A 12 -7.89 12.84 35.43
CA THR A 12 -7.00 12.07 36.31
C THR A 12 -5.54 12.20 35.87
N ASP A 13 -4.59 11.92 36.75
CA ASP A 13 -3.16 11.98 36.38
C ASP A 13 -2.79 10.99 35.27
N LYS A 14 -3.55 9.90 35.14
CA LYS A 14 -3.44 8.94 34.02
C LYS A 14 -3.92 9.56 32.70
N GLU A 15 -5.08 10.23 32.69
CA GLU A 15 -5.56 10.97 31.53
C GLU A 15 -4.64 12.15 31.15
N ARG A 16 -4.01 12.82 32.13
CA ARG A 16 -3.01 13.87 31.87
C ARG A 16 -1.74 13.31 31.22
N LYS A 17 -1.24 12.19 31.74
CA LYS A 17 -0.07 11.46 31.21
C LYS A 17 -0.28 11.02 29.76
N TYR A 18 -1.46 10.46 29.46
CA TYR A 18 -1.79 9.91 28.15
C TYR A 18 -2.62 10.86 27.24
N ASP A 19 -2.82 12.13 27.60
CA ASP A 19 -3.66 13.09 26.85
C ASP A 19 -3.36 13.11 25.35
N ARG A 20 -2.06 13.16 24.99
CA ARG A 20 -1.61 13.24 23.60
C ARG A 20 -1.96 12.01 22.76
N GLN A 21 -1.99 10.83 23.37
CA GLN A 21 -2.29 9.56 22.69
C GLN A 21 -3.78 9.17 22.79
N LEU A 22 -4.47 9.60 23.85
CA LEU A 22 -5.93 9.55 23.95
C LEU A 22 -6.61 10.37 22.82
N ARG A 23 -5.95 11.42 22.31
CA ARG A 23 -6.38 12.16 21.11
C ARG A 23 -6.26 11.38 19.79
N LEU A 24 -5.48 10.30 19.77
CA LEU A 24 -5.32 9.43 18.61
C LEU A 24 -6.29 8.24 18.67
N TRP A 25 -6.23 7.45 19.75
CA TRP A 25 -6.96 6.17 19.84
C TRP A 25 -8.06 6.10 20.90
N ALA A 26 -8.39 7.23 21.54
CA ALA A 26 -9.41 7.36 22.58
C ALA A 26 -9.21 6.45 23.81
N ALA A 27 -10.12 6.56 24.78
CA ALA A 27 -10.11 5.72 25.98
C ALA A 27 -10.29 4.22 25.67
N SER A 28 -10.96 3.87 24.56
CA SER A 28 -11.14 2.48 24.10
C SER A 28 -9.83 1.85 23.61
N GLY A 29 -9.03 2.57 22.81
CA GLY A 29 -7.69 2.12 22.42
C GLY A 29 -6.75 2.04 23.62
N GLN A 30 -6.83 3.01 24.54
CA GLN A 30 -6.03 2.99 25.76
C GLN A 30 -6.36 1.76 26.64
N ALA A 31 -7.65 1.46 26.85
CA ALA A 31 -8.06 0.27 27.59
C ALA A 31 -7.62 -1.04 26.91
N ALA A 32 -7.59 -1.08 25.57
CA ALA A 32 -7.07 -2.23 24.82
C ALA A 32 -5.56 -2.44 25.08
N LEU A 33 -4.75 -1.36 25.02
CA LEU A 33 -3.32 -1.41 25.37
C LEU A 33 -3.12 -1.90 26.82
N GLU A 34 -3.83 -1.30 27.77
CA GLU A 34 -3.73 -1.63 29.20
C GLU A 34 -4.20 -3.05 29.54
N SER A 35 -4.97 -3.70 28.66
CA SER A 35 -5.36 -5.11 28.76
C SER A 35 -4.38 -6.10 28.12
N SER A 36 -3.38 -5.61 27.36
CA SER A 36 -2.52 -6.46 26.52
C SER A 36 -1.34 -7.10 27.26
N ASN A 37 -0.92 -8.26 26.76
CA ASN A 37 0.15 -9.11 27.28
C ASN A 37 1.12 -9.45 26.13
N ILE A 38 2.33 -8.86 26.11
CA ILE A 38 3.25 -8.95 24.96
C ILE A 38 4.46 -9.83 25.28
N LEU A 39 4.70 -10.89 24.52
CA LEU A 39 5.97 -11.63 24.60
C LEU A 39 6.95 -11.08 23.57
N LEU A 40 8.19 -10.82 23.97
CA LEU A 40 9.35 -10.65 23.09
C LEU A 40 10.27 -11.87 23.22
N VAL A 41 10.46 -12.62 22.13
CA VAL A 41 11.53 -13.62 22.01
C VAL A 41 12.71 -12.96 21.31
N ASN A 42 13.78 -12.70 22.05
CA ASN A 42 14.91 -11.88 21.62
C ASN A 42 16.11 -12.74 21.18
N SER A 43 16.96 -12.18 20.33
CA SER A 43 18.14 -12.82 19.76
C SER A 43 19.12 -11.80 19.18
N GLY A 44 20.33 -12.22 18.80
CA GLY A 44 21.36 -11.30 18.31
C GLY A 44 21.79 -10.33 19.40
N SER A 45 21.83 -9.02 19.11
CA SER A 45 22.00 -7.98 20.15
C SER A 45 20.69 -7.66 20.88
N GLY A 46 19.54 -8.06 20.30
CA GLY A 46 18.22 -7.84 20.86
C GLY A 46 17.79 -6.38 20.94
N THR A 47 18.51 -5.47 20.27
CA THR A 47 18.32 -4.02 20.41
C THR A 47 16.99 -3.59 19.83
N VAL A 48 16.63 -4.05 18.62
CA VAL A 48 15.34 -3.73 17.98
C VAL A 48 14.15 -4.26 18.79
N GLY A 49 14.29 -5.40 19.46
CA GLY A 49 13.24 -5.94 20.34
C GLY A 49 13.00 -5.03 21.56
N VAL A 50 14.08 -4.58 22.21
CA VAL A 50 14.00 -3.68 23.37
C VAL A 50 13.53 -2.28 22.97
N GLU A 51 13.98 -1.76 21.82
CA GLU A 51 13.48 -0.51 21.24
C GLU A 51 12.00 -0.59 20.85
N THR A 52 11.52 -1.75 20.41
CA THR A 52 10.09 -2.01 20.22
C THR A 52 9.35 -1.95 21.56
N LEU A 53 9.83 -2.66 22.59
CA LEU A 53 9.20 -2.64 23.92
C LEU A 53 9.18 -1.25 24.56
N LYS A 54 10.24 -0.43 24.44
CA LYS A 54 10.23 0.98 24.90
C LYS A 54 8.99 1.72 24.38
N ASN A 55 8.74 1.60 23.08
CA ASN A 55 7.65 2.29 22.39
C ASN A 55 6.26 1.67 22.67
N LEU A 56 6.18 0.57 23.43
CA LEU A 56 4.93 -0.04 23.93
C LEU A 56 4.72 0.22 25.43
N VAL A 57 5.79 0.15 26.22
CA VAL A 57 5.80 0.46 27.65
C VAL A 57 5.47 1.92 27.91
N LEU A 58 6.01 2.86 27.10
CA LEU A 58 5.71 4.29 27.24
C LEU A 58 4.20 4.62 27.06
N PRO A 59 3.49 4.11 26.03
CA PRO A 59 2.03 4.21 25.95
C PRO A 59 1.22 3.48 27.02
N GLY A 60 1.84 2.56 27.78
CA GLY A 60 1.15 1.80 28.83
C GLY A 60 0.42 0.55 28.31
N ILE A 61 1.13 -0.37 27.67
CA ILE A 61 0.66 -1.77 27.59
C ILE A 61 0.45 -2.36 29.01
N GLY A 62 -0.46 -3.31 29.17
CA GLY A 62 -0.73 -3.92 30.48
C GLY A 62 0.48 -4.67 31.06
N GLN A 63 1.05 -5.59 30.28
CA GLN A 63 2.22 -6.37 30.70
C GLN A 63 3.07 -6.86 29.51
N PHE A 64 4.34 -7.16 29.79
CA PHE A 64 5.25 -7.80 28.83
C PHE A 64 6.14 -8.87 29.47
N ALA A 65 6.68 -9.75 28.63
CA ALA A 65 7.71 -10.73 28.99
C ALA A 65 8.85 -10.71 27.97
N ILE A 66 10.11 -10.74 28.43
CA ILE A 66 11.30 -10.91 27.56
C ILE A 66 11.84 -12.34 27.73
N ALA A 67 12.01 -13.07 26.62
CA ALA A 67 12.62 -14.39 26.57
C ALA A 67 13.93 -14.30 25.77
N ASP A 68 15.07 -14.32 26.47
CA ASP A 68 16.41 -14.05 25.94
C ASP A 68 17.46 -14.63 26.92
N ASP A 69 18.17 -15.68 26.51
CA ASP A 69 19.18 -16.36 27.35
C ASP A 69 20.60 -15.80 27.21
N ALA A 70 20.79 -14.72 26.44
CA ALA A 70 22.08 -14.05 26.35
C ALA A 70 22.47 -13.36 27.68
N ALA A 71 23.76 -13.44 28.02
CA ALA A 71 24.38 -12.55 29.00
C ALA A 71 24.97 -11.33 28.28
N VAL A 72 24.87 -10.15 28.89
CA VAL A 72 25.29 -8.86 28.30
C VAL A 72 26.79 -8.84 27.99
N GLN A 73 27.13 -8.57 26.73
CA GLN A 73 28.49 -8.40 26.22
C GLN A 73 28.83 -6.92 25.98
N ASP A 74 30.12 -6.60 25.78
CA ASP A 74 30.57 -5.25 25.44
C ASP A 74 29.92 -4.69 24.16
N ALA A 75 29.56 -5.56 23.22
CA ALA A 75 28.86 -5.17 22.00
C ALA A 75 27.44 -4.64 22.30
N ASP A 76 26.70 -5.25 23.22
CA ASP A 76 25.35 -4.83 23.58
C ASP A 76 25.35 -3.42 24.20
N LEU A 77 26.36 -3.12 25.04
CA LEU A 77 26.54 -1.81 25.68
C LEU A 77 26.73 -0.65 24.67
N GLY A 78 27.23 -0.97 23.47
CA GLY A 78 27.44 0.02 22.41
C GLY A 78 26.19 0.34 21.57
N VAL A 79 25.12 -0.46 21.68
CA VAL A 79 23.92 -0.34 20.82
C VAL A 79 22.59 -0.29 21.59
N ASN A 80 22.53 -0.74 22.84
CA ASN A 80 21.30 -0.83 23.60
C ASN A 80 21.26 0.22 24.73
N PHE A 81 20.32 1.16 24.64
CA PHE A 81 20.14 2.24 25.62
C PHE A 81 19.74 1.74 27.02
N PHE A 82 19.23 0.51 27.13
CA PHE A 82 18.75 -0.10 28.38
C PHE A 82 19.77 -1.06 28.98
N LEU A 83 21.07 -0.78 28.80
CA LEU A 83 22.19 -1.51 29.38
C LEU A 83 23.33 -0.55 29.73
N ASP A 84 24.01 -0.83 30.83
CA ASP A 84 25.14 -0.04 31.35
C ASP A 84 26.35 -0.95 31.69
N GLU A 85 27.46 -0.37 32.12
CA GLU A 85 28.64 -1.17 32.50
C GLU A 85 28.38 -2.14 33.67
N SER A 86 27.41 -1.86 34.55
CA SER A 86 27.00 -2.77 35.63
C SER A 86 26.14 -3.95 35.14
N SER A 87 25.55 -3.83 33.95
CA SER A 87 24.80 -4.88 33.28
C SER A 87 25.68 -5.98 32.69
N ARG A 88 26.97 -5.69 32.42
CA ARG A 88 27.94 -6.62 31.79
C ARG A 88 27.97 -7.98 32.50
N GLY A 89 27.76 -9.06 31.74
CA GLY A 89 27.76 -10.44 32.22
C GLY A 89 26.50 -10.89 32.99
N ARG A 90 25.54 -9.99 33.28
CA ARG A 90 24.21 -10.34 33.81
C ARG A 90 23.29 -10.83 32.66
N PRO A 91 22.18 -11.54 32.94
CA PRO A 91 21.21 -11.90 31.91
C PRO A 91 20.61 -10.65 31.25
N ARG A 92 20.64 -10.58 29.92
CA ARG A 92 20.19 -9.41 29.16
C ARG A 92 18.69 -9.17 29.34
N ALA A 93 17.88 -10.22 29.31
CA ALA A 93 16.43 -10.18 29.57
C ALA A 93 16.08 -9.52 30.91
N GLN A 94 16.89 -9.77 31.94
CA GLN A 94 16.67 -9.20 33.27
C GLN A 94 16.96 -7.69 33.26
N CYS A 95 18.15 -7.30 32.82
CA CYS A 95 18.60 -5.92 32.89
C CYS A 95 17.70 -4.99 32.05
N THR A 96 17.35 -5.40 30.82
CA THR A 96 16.46 -4.62 29.96
C THR A 96 15.04 -4.54 30.51
N THR A 97 14.54 -5.59 31.19
CA THR A 97 13.24 -5.52 31.88
C THR A 97 13.28 -4.57 33.07
N GLU A 98 14.36 -4.57 33.87
CA GLU A 98 14.55 -3.66 35.00
C GLU A 98 14.48 -2.19 34.54
N TYR A 99 15.28 -1.78 33.56
CA TYR A 99 15.29 -0.39 33.06
C TYR A 99 14.04 -0.02 32.25
N LEU A 100 13.38 -0.95 31.53
CA LEU A 100 12.12 -0.67 30.84
C LEU A 100 11.01 -0.31 31.83
N LEU A 101 10.97 -0.94 33.01
CA LEU A 101 9.95 -0.66 34.03
C LEU A 101 10.10 0.72 34.68
N GLU A 102 11.30 1.32 34.67
CA GLU A 102 11.50 2.71 35.09
C GLU A 102 10.76 3.72 34.20
N LEU A 103 10.55 3.40 32.92
CA LEU A 103 9.80 4.26 31.99
C LEU A 103 8.32 4.38 32.37
N ASN A 104 7.73 3.30 32.89
CA ASN A 104 6.31 3.26 33.20
C ASN A 104 5.96 2.23 34.30
N PRO A 105 5.93 2.64 35.58
CA PRO A 105 5.58 1.78 36.71
C PRO A 105 4.13 1.25 36.74
N GLU A 106 3.28 1.62 35.77
CA GLU A 106 1.94 1.02 35.61
C GLU A 106 1.97 -0.31 34.84
N VAL A 107 3.08 -0.64 34.18
CA VAL A 107 3.25 -1.83 33.34
C VAL A 107 3.88 -2.96 34.16
N ALA A 108 3.41 -4.20 34.01
CA ALA A 108 4.06 -5.37 34.60
C ALA A 108 5.09 -6.00 33.65
N GLY A 109 6.30 -6.31 34.14
CA GLY A 109 7.40 -6.86 33.34
C GLY A 109 7.89 -8.20 33.85
N ALA A 110 8.04 -9.17 32.96
CA ALA A 110 8.63 -10.47 33.22
C ALA A 110 9.85 -10.74 32.32
N TRP A 111 10.69 -11.69 32.72
CA TRP A 111 11.86 -12.10 31.95
C TRP A 111 12.15 -13.59 32.13
N TYR A 112 12.70 -14.23 31.11
CA TYR A 112 13.05 -15.64 31.06
C TYR A 112 14.37 -15.84 30.29
N PRO A 113 15.22 -16.80 30.69
CA PRO A 113 15.08 -17.67 31.86
C PRO A 113 15.28 -16.92 33.19
N LYS A 114 14.74 -17.46 34.29
CA LYS A 114 14.89 -16.89 35.65
C LYS A 114 16.21 -17.27 36.34
N SER A 115 17.01 -18.11 35.71
CA SER A 115 18.34 -18.56 36.14
C SER A 115 19.24 -18.69 34.92
N PRO A 116 20.57 -18.46 35.04
CA PRO A 116 21.49 -18.66 33.92
C PRO A 116 21.40 -20.10 33.36
N GLY A 117 21.28 -20.21 32.04
CA GLY A 117 21.05 -21.46 31.31
C GLY A 117 20.28 -21.20 30.01
N THR A 118 20.05 -22.26 29.22
CA THR A 118 19.32 -22.17 27.95
C THR A 118 17.83 -21.84 28.15
N LEU A 119 17.26 -21.04 27.25
CA LEU A 119 15.85 -20.71 27.22
C LEU A 119 14.97 -21.92 26.81
N ASP A 120 14.20 -22.47 27.75
CA ASP A 120 13.07 -23.35 27.43
C ASP A 120 11.85 -22.51 27.02
N LEU A 121 11.81 -22.13 25.74
CA LEU A 121 10.69 -21.41 25.14
C LEU A 121 9.39 -22.23 25.18
N GLY A 122 9.48 -23.57 25.14
CA GLY A 122 8.32 -24.46 25.25
C GLY A 122 7.64 -24.32 26.60
N ALA A 123 8.40 -24.29 27.70
CA ALA A 123 7.89 -24.04 29.04
C ALA A 123 7.34 -22.61 29.20
N VAL A 124 7.99 -21.59 28.62
CA VAL A 124 7.50 -20.20 28.67
C VAL A 124 6.12 -20.07 28.00
N LEU A 125 5.94 -20.68 26.82
CA LEU A 125 4.66 -20.70 26.12
C LEU A 125 3.62 -21.60 26.82
N ALA A 126 4.03 -22.75 27.36
CA ALA A 126 3.13 -23.65 28.07
C ALA A 126 2.53 -23.02 29.34
N ASN A 127 3.32 -22.22 30.07
CA ASN A 127 2.88 -21.54 31.29
C ASN A 127 1.85 -20.43 31.03
N SER A 128 1.82 -19.82 29.83
CA SER A 128 0.83 -18.79 29.48
C SER A 128 -0.45 -19.35 28.84
N ASN A 129 -0.61 -20.67 28.70
CA ASN A 129 -1.80 -21.29 28.09
C ASN A 129 -3.14 -20.92 28.78
N SER A 130 -3.13 -20.52 30.05
CA SER A 130 -4.33 -20.07 30.78
C SER A 130 -4.67 -18.59 30.55
N THR A 131 -3.69 -17.77 30.20
CA THR A 131 -3.83 -16.34 29.87
C THR A 131 -2.90 -16.00 28.70
N PRO A 132 -3.28 -16.34 27.46
CA PRO A 132 -2.39 -16.26 26.31
C PRO A 132 -1.83 -14.85 26.08
N TYR A 133 -0.66 -14.79 25.45
CA TYR A 133 -0.10 -13.52 24.97
C TYR A 133 -1.05 -12.89 23.93
N THR A 134 -1.23 -11.59 23.96
CA THR A 134 -2.03 -10.85 22.96
C THR A 134 -1.33 -10.86 21.60
N ILE A 135 0.00 -10.70 21.61
CA ILE A 135 0.89 -10.76 20.43
C ILE A 135 2.24 -11.34 20.89
N ILE A 136 2.89 -12.13 20.03
CA ILE A 136 4.31 -12.50 20.19
C ILE A 136 5.15 -11.76 19.16
N LEU A 137 6.14 -11.01 19.66
CA LEU A 137 7.22 -10.39 18.89
C LEU A 137 8.41 -11.33 18.92
N TYR A 138 9.12 -11.49 17.81
CA TYR A 138 10.38 -12.23 17.80
C TYR A 138 11.41 -11.63 16.84
N THR A 139 12.65 -11.48 17.32
CA THR A 139 13.77 -11.05 16.49
C THR A 139 14.39 -12.24 15.76
N LEU A 140 14.95 -12.01 14.58
CA LEU A 140 15.65 -13.00 13.76
C LEU A 140 17.13 -12.64 13.65
N PRO A 141 18.06 -13.63 13.63
CA PRO A 141 17.83 -15.07 13.53
C PRO A 141 17.32 -15.75 14.82
N LEU A 142 16.62 -16.88 14.67
CA LEU A 142 16.24 -17.81 15.75
C LEU A 142 16.39 -19.26 15.25
N PRO A 143 16.49 -20.25 16.15
CA PRO A 143 16.38 -21.67 15.79
C PRO A 143 15.05 -21.97 15.10
N VAL A 144 15.06 -22.90 14.14
CA VAL A 144 13.86 -23.26 13.35
C VAL A 144 12.78 -23.86 14.27
N GLU A 145 13.21 -24.62 15.27
CA GLU A 145 12.39 -25.22 16.31
C GLU A 145 11.69 -24.15 17.15
N SER A 146 12.38 -23.06 17.49
CA SER A 146 11.80 -21.92 18.22
C SER A 146 10.75 -21.19 17.39
N ILE A 147 11.01 -20.98 16.09
CA ILE A 147 10.05 -20.36 15.17
C ILE A 147 8.80 -21.25 15.03
N GLN A 148 8.97 -22.56 14.86
CA GLN A 148 7.87 -23.52 14.78
C GLN A 148 7.01 -23.54 16.06
N LEU A 149 7.62 -23.45 17.25
CA LEU A 149 6.88 -23.34 18.52
C LEU A 149 6.06 -22.04 18.61
N ILE A 150 6.62 -20.91 18.15
CA ILE A 150 5.92 -19.62 18.11
C ILE A 150 4.76 -19.63 17.10
N GLU A 151 4.98 -20.17 15.90
CA GLU A 151 3.96 -20.26 14.85
C GLU A 151 2.82 -21.23 15.23
N GLU A 152 3.13 -22.38 15.84
CA GLU A 152 2.12 -23.32 16.36
C GLU A 152 1.33 -22.74 17.54
N TYR A 153 1.98 -22.03 18.48
CA TYR A 153 1.29 -21.34 19.57
C TYR A 153 0.37 -20.24 19.03
N GLY A 154 0.84 -19.43 18.08
CA GLY A 154 0.05 -18.39 17.42
C GLY A 154 -1.19 -18.95 16.72
N ARG A 155 -1.03 -20.08 16.03
CA ARG A 155 -2.12 -20.83 15.40
C ARG A 155 -3.09 -21.43 16.41
N LEU A 156 -2.60 -22.01 17.50
CA LEU A 156 -3.42 -22.67 18.53
C LEU A 156 -4.30 -21.66 19.29
N HIS A 157 -3.72 -20.55 19.73
CA HIS A 157 -4.43 -19.51 20.50
C HIS A 157 -5.11 -18.45 19.63
N SER A 158 -4.92 -18.53 18.30
CA SER A 158 -5.43 -17.55 17.32
C SER A 158 -4.98 -16.12 17.62
N ILE A 159 -3.66 -15.93 17.80
CA ILE A 159 -3.05 -14.63 18.11
C ILE A 159 -2.11 -14.15 16.97
N PRO A 160 -1.95 -12.83 16.77
CA PRO A 160 -0.98 -12.28 15.83
C PRO A 160 0.48 -12.51 16.27
N LEU A 161 1.37 -12.63 15.29
CA LEU A 161 2.80 -12.80 15.46
C LEU A 161 3.54 -11.69 14.68
N VAL A 162 4.68 -11.21 15.18
CA VAL A 162 5.52 -10.24 14.46
C VAL A 162 6.98 -10.69 14.45
N ALA A 163 7.47 -11.06 13.28
CA ALA A 163 8.89 -11.31 13.05
C ALA A 163 9.62 -9.99 12.77
N ILE A 164 10.81 -9.79 13.31
CA ILE A 164 11.63 -8.57 13.14
C ILE A 164 13.06 -8.97 12.78
N ARG A 165 13.70 -8.31 11.81
CA ARG A 165 15.15 -8.43 11.58
C ARG A 165 15.77 -7.06 11.30
N SER A 166 16.84 -6.73 12.01
CA SER A 166 17.68 -5.54 11.77
C SER A 166 19.12 -5.99 11.62
N VAL A 167 19.80 -5.56 10.55
CA VAL A 167 21.22 -5.86 10.27
C VAL A 167 21.82 -4.69 9.50
N GLY A 168 22.85 -4.05 10.06
CA GLY A 168 23.48 -2.87 9.45
C GLY A 168 22.46 -1.75 9.22
N PHE A 169 22.48 -1.13 8.04
CA PHE A 169 21.52 -0.10 7.65
C PHE A 169 20.13 -0.65 7.23
N TYR A 170 19.95 -1.97 7.20
CA TYR A 170 18.74 -2.59 6.67
C TYR A 170 17.88 -3.25 7.75
N GLY A 171 16.59 -3.37 7.47
CA GLY A 171 15.71 -4.18 8.28
C GLY A 171 14.42 -4.59 7.56
N TYR A 172 13.68 -5.50 8.17
CA TYR A 172 12.29 -5.78 7.82
C TYR A 172 11.51 -6.24 9.06
N PHE A 173 10.19 -6.15 8.99
CA PHE A 173 9.32 -6.90 9.88
C PHE A 173 8.18 -7.55 9.09
N ARG A 174 7.64 -8.65 9.61
CA ARG A 174 6.50 -9.37 9.05
C ARG A 174 5.43 -9.55 10.12
N VAL A 175 4.25 -8.97 9.91
CA VAL A 175 3.06 -9.21 10.73
C VAL A 175 2.34 -10.42 10.15
N THR A 176 2.05 -11.41 10.98
CA THR A 176 1.37 -12.66 10.58
C THR A 176 0.10 -12.80 11.41
N PHE A 177 -1.05 -12.74 10.73
CA PHE A 177 -2.36 -12.87 11.37
C PHE A 177 -2.83 -14.33 11.37
N PRO A 178 -3.52 -14.79 12.43
CA PRO A 178 -3.99 -16.18 12.56
C PRO A 178 -5.17 -16.54 11.62
N GLY A 179 -5.65 -15.56 10.84
CA GLY A 179 -6.74 -15.66 9.89
C GLY A 179 -7.02 -14.27 9.31
N VAL A 180 -8.24 -14.06 8.80
CA VAL A 180 -8.69 -12.71 8.37
C VAL A 180 -8.80 -11.80 9.59
N PHE A 181 -8.19 -10.61 9.50
CA PHE A 181 -8.21 -9.60 10.55
C PHE A 181 -9.15 -8.44 10.14
N PRO A 182 -10.36 -8.33 10.73
CA PRO A 182 -11.31 -7.28 10.41
C PRO A 182 -11.01 -5.97 11.17
N ILE A 183 -11.11 -4.84 10.48
CA ILE A 183 -10.89 -3.51 11.06
C ILE A 183 -12.07 -2.60 10.74
N VAL A 184 -12.73 -2.15 11.80
CA VAL A 184 -13.85 -1.20 11.73
C VAL A 184 -13.34 0.23 11.67
N ASP A 185 -12.50 0.63 12.63
CA ASP A 185 -12.01 2.00 12.75
C ASP A 185 -10.65 2.16 12.06
N THR A 186 -10.68 2.44 10.76
CA THR A 186 -9.45 2.61 9.97
C THR A 186 -8.84 4.01 10.10
N HIS A 187 -9.39 4.92 10.91
CA HIS A 187 -9.03 6.35 10.96
C HIS A 187 -8.85 7.00 9.57
N PRO A 188 -9.90 7.04 8.74
CA PRO A 188 -9.89 7.79 7.47
C PRO A 188 -9.78 9.30 7.72
N ASP A 189 -9.20 10.04 6.77
CA ASP A 189 -9.13 11.51 6.85
C ASP A 189 -10.51 12.14 7.07
N GLU A 190 -10.61 13.14 7.95
CA GLU A 190 -11.89 13.77 8.31
C GLU A 190 -12.71 14.20 7.07
N THR A 191 -12.03 14.80 6.09
CA THR A 191 -12.64 15.30 4.85
C THR A 191 -13.17 14.17 3.94
N SER A 192 -12.77 12.92 4.18
CA SER A 192 -13.26 11.72 3.49
C SER A 192 -14.51 11.12 4.16
N THR A 193 -14.76 11.41 5.45
CA THR A 193 -15.93 10.89 6.19
C THR A 193 -17.25 11.65 5.95
N ALA A 194 -17.17 12.82 5.32
CA ALA A 194 -18.29 13.74 5.11
C ALA A 194 -19.29 13.22 4.06
N ASP A 195 -20.33 12.51 4.53
CA ASP A 195 -21.45 12.03 3.72
C ASP A 195 -22.60 13.06 3.74
N LEU A 196 -22.64 13.94 2.74
CA LEU A 196 -23.63 15.02 2.65
C LEU A 196 -24.99 14.59 2.09
N ARG A 197 -25.17 13.37 1.57
CA ARG A 197 -26.42 12.86 0.95
C ARG A 197 -27.08 13.76 -0.13
N LEU A 198 -26.35 14.69 -0.76
CA LEU A 198 -26.90 15.69 -1.69
C LEU A 198 -27.76 15.11 -2.84
N LEU A 199 -27.43 13.91 -3.33
CA LEU A 199 -28.17 13.24 -4.41
C LEU A 199 -29.32 12.34 -3.92
N THR A 200 -29.36 12.02 -2.62
CA THR A 200 -30.37 11.17 -1.97
C THR A 200 -30.78 11.75 -0.60
N PRO A 201 -31.21 13.03 -0.51
CA PRO A 201 -31.57 13.65 0.76
C PRO A 201 -32.85 13.01 1.32
N TRP A 202 -32.92 12.90 2.64
CA TRP A 202 -34.13 12.44 3.33
C TRP A 202 -35.07 13.63 3.59
N PRO A 203 -36.35 13.39 3.96
CA PRO A 203 -37.37 14.45 4.01
C PRO A 203 -36.98 15.65 4.89
N GLU A 204 -36.49 15.40 6.10
CA GLU A 204 -36.13 16.45 7.06
C GLU A 204 -34.95 17.33 6.58
N LEU A 205 -33.99 16.75 5.86
CA LEU A 205 -32.89 17.50 5.24
C LEU A 205 -33.40 18.33 4.05
N SER A 206 -34.32 17.76 3.26
CA SER A 206 -34.90 18.41 2.09
C SER A 206 -35.75 19.61 2.50
N GLN A 207 -36.58 19.45 3.55
CA GLN A 207 -37.38 20.50 4.15
C GLN A 207 -36.50 21.63 4.69
N PHE A 208 -35.47 21.32 5.48
CA PHE A 208 -34.54 22.33 6.02
C PHE A 208 -33.87 23.17 4.92
N ALA A 209 -33.43 22.55 3.83
CA ALA A 209 -32.85 23.27 2.70
C ALA A 209 -33.89 24.15 1.97
N GLN A 210 -35.13 23.67 1.80
CA GLN A 210 -36.22 24.42 1.19
C GLN A 210 -36.66 25.62 2.05
N GLU A 211 -36.77 25.45 3.36
CA GLU A 211 -37.12 26.54 4.29
C GLU A 211 -36.09 27.67 4.25
N LEU A 212 -34.79 27.35 4.29
CA LEU A 212 -33.72 28.36 4.23
C LEU A 212 -33.57 29.04 2.86
N THR A 213 -33.89 28.35 1.77
CA THR A 213 -33.71 28.87 0.39
C THR A 213 -35.02 29.29 -0.28
N THR A 214 -36.10 29.42 0.52
CA THR A 214 -37.38 29.96 0.06
C THR A 214 -37.19 31.39 -0.44
N ALA A 215 -37.40 31.59 -1.75
CA ALA A 215 -37.15 32.85 -2.45
C ALA A 215 -35.73 33.41 -2.23
N ILE A 216 -34.70 32.56 -2.42
CA ILE A 216 -33.27 32.84 -2.20
C ILE A 216 -32.79 34.20 -2.75
N ASP A 217 -33.26 34.61 -3.94
CA ASP A 217 -32.90 35.88 -4.59
C ASP A 217 -33.38 37.12 -3.82
N SER A 218 -34.40 36.96 -2.97
CA SER A 218 -35.03 38.03 -2.17
C SER A 218 -34.56 38.11 -0.71
N LEU A 219 -33.72 37.16 -0.28
CA LEU A 219 -33.06 37.22 1.03
C LEU A 219 -32.17 38.47 1.12
N ASP A 220 -31.99 39.01 2.33
CA ASP A 220 -30.98 40.04 2.55
C ASP A 220 -29.57 39.47 2.40
N ASN A 221 -28.60 40.35 2.11
CA ASN A 221 -27.22 39.94 1.83
C ASN A 221 -26.55 39.23 3.03
N HIS A 222 -26.93 39.54 4.27
CA HIS A 222 -26.33 38.88 5.43
C HIS A 222 -26.84 37.44 5.55
N VAL A 223 -28.15 37.21 5.47
CA VAL A 223 -28.72 35.85 5.49
C VAL A 223 -28.24 35.04 4.28
N HIS A 224 -28.17 35.63 3.09
CA HIS A 224 -27.69 34.95 1.87
C HIS A 224 -26.24 34.48 1.99
N GLY A 225 -25.32 35.35 2.44
CA GLY A 225 -23.91 35.03 2.71
C GLY A 225 -23.69 34.07 3.90
N HIS A 226 -24.74 33.72 4.64
CA HIS A 226 -24.70 32.78 5.77
C HIS A 226 -25.55 31.52 5.57
N LEU A 227 -26.00 31.24 4.34
CA LEU A 227 -26.60 29.95 3.96
C LEU A 227 -25.53 28.84 3.96
N PRO A 228 -25.73 27.70 4.66
CA PRO A 228 -24.77 26.60 4.63
C PRO A 228 -24.68 25.96 3.24
N LEU A 229 -23.48 25.53 2.82
CA LEU A 229 -23.23 24.95 1.50
C LEU A 229 -24.16 23.77 1.15
N VAL A 230 -24.63 23.03 2.15
CA VAL A 230 -25.59 21.92 1.95
C VAL A 230 -26.95 22.43 1.47
N ALA A 231 -27.45 23.55 2.01
CA ALA A 231 -28.71 24.15 1.57
C ALA A 231 -28.58 24.77 0.17
N ILE A 232 -27.48 25.47 -0.10
CA ILE A 232 -27.13 26.02 -1.43
C ILE A 232 -27.14 24.90 -2.48
N LEU A 233 -26.36 23.83 -2.25
CA LEU A 233 -26.22 22.74 -3.22
C LEU A 233 -27.52 21.97 -3.43
N LEU A 234 -28.34 21.76 -2.38
CA LEU A 234 -29.66 21.14 -2.53
C LEU A 234 -30.65 22.01 -3.32
N HIS A 235 -30.61 23.33 -3.14
CA HIS A 235 -31.44 24.27 -3.90
C HIS A 235 -31.08 24.25 -5.39
N TYR A 236 -29.81 24.45 -5.73
CA TYR A 236 -29.39 24.44 -7.13
C TYR A 236 -29.53 23.06 -7.79
N LEU A 237 -29.42 21.95 -7.03
CA LEU A 237 -29.72 20.61 -7.55
C LEU A 237 -31.18 20.48 -7.99
N GLU A 238 -32.12 21.20 -7.37
CA GLU A 238 -33.52 21.20 -7.81
C GLU A 238 -33.73 22.05 -9.07
N ILE A 239 -33.07 23.21 -9.18
CA ILE A 239 -33.02 24.02 -10.42
C ILE A 239 -32.42 23.21 -11.58
N TRP A 240 -31.36 22.44 -11.30
CA TRP A 240 -30.74 21.54 -12.27
C TRP A 240 -31.71 20.44 -12.73
N LYS A 241 -32.40 19.76 -11.81
CA LYS A 241 -33.44 18.76 -12.16
C LYS A 241 -34.53 19.36 -13.04
N GLN A 242 -35.03 20.54 -12.72
CA GLN A 242 -36.09 21.21 -13.50
C GLN A 242 -35.65 21.52 -14.94
N SER A 243 -34.38 21.90 -15.14
CA SER A 243 -33.80 22.16 -16.47
C SER A 243 -33.36 20.90 -17.22
N HIS A 244 -33.15 19.77 -16.53
CA HIS A 244 -32.61 18.52 -17.10
C HIS A 244 -33.54 17.31 -16.92
N ASN A 245 -34.87 17.50 -16.93
CA ASN A 245 -35.88 16.44 -16.85
C ASN A 245 -35.70 15.46 -15.66
N GLY A 246 -35.25 15.97 -14.51
CA GLY A 246 -34.99 15.18 -13.30
C GLY A 246 -33.62 14.50 -13.24
N ALA A 247 -32.76 14.64 -14.25
CA ALA A 247 -31.40 14.10 -14.23
C ALA A 247 -30.52 14.79 -13.18
N LEU A 248 -29.50 14.05 -12.69
CA LEU A 248 -28.54 14.53 -11.69
C LEU A 248 -27.15 14.77 -12.33
N PRO A 249 -26.42 15.84 -11.94
CA PRO A 249 -25.15 16.20 -12.55
C PRO A 249 -24.01 15.29 -12.06
N THR A 250 -23.96 14.07 -12.60
CA THR A 250 -23.01 13.03 -12.15
C THR A 250 -21.82 12.84 -13.08
N ALA A 251 -21.95 13.12 -14.39
CA ALA A 251 -20.83 13.09 -15.32
C ALA A 251 -19.91 14.31 -15.12
N TYR A 252 -18.65 14.21 -15.58
CA TYR A 252 -17.64 15.27 -15.39
C TYR A 252 -18.02 16.59 -16.08
N SER A 253 -18.61 16.52 -17.27
CA SER A 253 -19.22 17.66 -17.99
C SER A 253 -20.28 18.35 -17.15
N ASP A 254 -21.19 17.55 -16.60
CA ASP A 254 -22.40 18.00 -15.92
C ASP A 254 -22.04 18.62 -14.57
N LYS A 255 -21.04 18.06 -13.87
CA LYS A 255 -20.45 18.64 -12.67
C LYS A 255 -19.83 20.02 -12.94
N ILE A 256 -19.18 20.24 -14.09
CA ILE A 256 -18.64 21.57 -14.46
C ILE A 256 -19.78 22.54 -14.74
N ALA A 257 -20.78 22.15 -15.54
CA ALA A 257 -21.94 22.99 -15.83
C ALA A 257 -22.75 23.34 -14.55
N PHE A 258 -22.94 22.35 -13.67
CA PHE A 258 -23.58 22.55 -12.37
C PHE A 258 -22.76 23.44 -11.43
N ARG A 259 -21.43 23.28 -11.40
CA ARG A 259 -20.52 24.16 -10.65
C ARG A 259 -20.62 25.61 -11.10
N ASN A 260 -20.76 25.85 -12.40
CA ASN A 260 -20.97 27.19 -12.94
C ASN A 260 -22.36 27.74 -12.55
N LEU A 261 -23.42 26.92 -12.64
CA LEU A 261 -24.77 27.30 -12.20
C LEU A 261 -24.82 27.76 -10.73
N VAL A 262 -24.05 27.11 -9.84
CA VAL A 262 -23.93 27.55 -8.43
C VAL A 262 -23.11 28.85 -8.32
N ALA A 263 -22.05 29.02 -9.11
CA ALA A 263 -21.20 30.22 -9.11
C ALA A 263 -21.86 31.47 -9.74
N ASP A 264 -22.86 31.26 -10.60
CA ASP A 264 -23.69 32.33 -11.16
C ASP A 264 -24.72 32.86 -10.14
N GLY A 265 -24.98 32.12 -9.05
CA GLY A 265 -25.80 32.55 -7.91
C GLY A 265 -25.08 33.46 -6.90
N THR A 266 -23.75 33.56 -6.96
CA THR A 266 -22.94 34.34 -6.02
C THR A 266 -23.15 35.85 -6.20
N ARG A 267 -23.61 36.54 -5.16
CA ARG A 267 -23.80 38.00 -5.17
C ARG A 267 -22.44 38.71 -5.11
N ARG A 268 -22.21 39.61 -6.08
CA ARG A 268 -20.93 40.37 -6.21
C ARG A 268 -21.06 41.85 -5.87
N ASP A 269 -22.29 42.32 -5.63
CA ASP A 269 -22.61 43.67 -5.20
C ASP A 269 -23.20 43.62 -3.79
N ASN A 270 -22.33 43.32 -2.81
CA ASN A 270 -22.66 43.25 -1.39
C ASN A 270 -21.63 44.01 -0.54
N PRO A 271 -21.93 44.37 0.72
CA PRO A 271 -21.02 45.15 1.56
C PRO A 271 -19.73 44.43 2.00
N GLU A 272 -19.66 43.12 1.81
CA GLU A 272 -18.57 42.26 2.31
C GLU A 272 -17.56 41.90 1.21
N GLY A 273 -17.88 42.17 -0.07
CA GLY A 273 -16.99 42.03 -1.22
C GLY A 273 -16.99 40.65 -1.90
N GLY A 274 -17.85 39.74 -1.46
CA GLY A 274 -17.98 38.36 -1.95
C GLY A 274 -18.90 37.53 -1.05
N GLU A 275 -19.00 36.22 -1.31
CA GLU A 275 -19.81 35.28 -0.51
C GLU A 275 -19.06 33.95 -0.33
N GLU A 276 -18.27 33.84 0.75
CA GLU A 276 -17.40 32.68 1.01
C GLU A 276 -18.16 31.34 1.08
N ASN A 277 -19.43 31.36 1.51
CA ASN A 277 -20.29 30.18 1.55
C ASN A 277 -20.66 29.65 0.14
N PHE A 278 -20.79 30.53 -0.85
CA PHE A 278 -20.93 30.14 -2.25
C PHE A 278 -19.61 29.63 -2.82
N GLU A 279 -18.46 30.22 -2.46
CA GLU A 279 -17.15 29.71 -2.85
C GLU A 279 -16.90 28.29 -2.29
N GLU A 280 -17.27 28.03 -1.04
CA GLU A 280 -17.27 26.68 -0.45
C GLU A 280 -18.19 25.71 -1.20
N ALA A 281 -19.42 26.13 -1.53
CA ALA A 281 -20.36 25.31 -2.32
C ALA A 281 -19.78 24.96 -3.70
N VAL A 282 -19.24 25.95 -4.42
CA VAL A 282 -18.58 25.82 -5.73
C VAL A 282 -17.32 24.94 -5.64
N GLY A 283 -16.58 24.98 -4.54
CA GLY A 283 -15.47 24.06 -4.28
C GLY A 283 -15.94 22.63 -4.00
N ALA A 284 -17.02 22.46 -3.25
CA ALA A 284 -17.55 21.17 -2.81
C ALA A 284 -18.16 20.32 -3.95
N VAL A 285 -18.65 20.94 -5.04
CA VAL A 285 -19.36 20.24 -6.15
C VAL A 285 -18.63 18.99 -6.62
N MET A 286 -17.36 19.11 -7.03
CA MET A 286 -16.64 18.01 -7.70
C MET A 286 -16.53 16.77 -6.81
N LYS A 287 -16.38 16.98 -5.50
CA LYS A 287 -16.20 15.96 -4.46
C LYS A 287 -17.54 15.38 -3.98
N HIS A 288 -18.45 16.24 -3.51
CA HIS A 288 -19.64 15.81 -2.76
C HIS A 288 -20.89 15.57 -3.62
N VAL A 289 -20.97 16.14 -4.83
CA VAL A 289 -22.08 15.86 -5.77
C VAL A 289 -21.75 14.59 -6.55
N THR A 290 -21.73 13.46 -5.83
CA THR A 290 -21.28 12.16 -6.35
C THR A 290 -22.22 11.06 -5.85
N ALA A 291 -22.63 10.15 -6.74
CA ALA A 291 -23.50 9.03 -6.37
C ALA A 291 -22.79 8.11 -5.36
N GLN A 292 -23.51 7.65 -4.34
CA GLN A 292 -22.97 6.64 -3.43
C GLN A 292 -22.84 5.29 -4.15
N SER A 293 -21.76 4.57 -3.86
CA SER A 293 -21.53 3.21 -4.34
C SER A 293 -20.86 2.38 -3.25
N LEU A 294 -21.13 1.08 -3.24
CA LEU A 294 -20.55 0.16 -2.27
C LEU A 294 -19.03 0.04 -2.52
N PRO A 295 -18.17 0.42 -1.55
CA PRO A 295 -16.71 0.33 -1.67
C PRO A 295 -16.25 -1.11 -1.89
N SER A 296 -15.11 -1.29 -2.56
CA SER A 296 -14.53 -2.63 -2.81
C SER A 296 -14.20 -3.39 -1.52
N SER A 297 -13.67 -2.71 -0.50
CA SER A 297 -13.36 -3.35 0.79
C SER A 297 -14.62 -3.80 1.54
N LEU A 298 -15.67 -2.96 1.60
CA LEU A 298 -16.92 -3.33 2.25
C LEU A 298 -17.68 -4.42 1.45
N ARG A 299 -17.57 -4.42 0.12
CA ARG A 299 -18.07 -5.53 -0.71
C ARG A 299 -17.39 -6.86 -0.33
N GLN A 300 -16.07 -6.87 -0.15
CA GLN A 300 -15.34 -8.05 0.33
C GLN A 300 -15.78 -8.51 1.73
N VAL A 301 -16.24 -7.60 2.61
CA VAL A 301 -16.84 -7.97 3.91
C VAL A 301 -18.18 -8.68 3.71
N PHE A 302 -19.09 -8.12 2.90
CA PHE A 302 -20.43 -8.69 2.67
C PHE A 302 -20.36 -10.04 1.93
N GLU A 303 -19.48 -10.15 0.94
CA GLU A 303 -19.26 -11.35 0.13
C GLU A 303 -18.35 -12.38 0.81
N TYR A 304 -17.85 -12.12 2.03
CA TYR A 304 -16.97 -13.05 2.74
C TYR A 304 -17.69 -14.36 3.10
N ASP A 305 -17.04 -15.48 2.77
CA ASP A 305 -17.54 -16.84 2.93
C ASP A 305 -18.13 -17.11 4.34
N SER A 306 -19.44 -17.35 4.39
CA SER A 306 -20.18 -17.57 5.63
C SER A 306 -19.75 -18.82 6.39
N SER A 307 -19.13 -19.81 5.74
CA SER A 307 -18.56 -20.99 6.40
C SER A 307 -17.25 -20.69 7.16
N LYS A 308 -16.59 -19.56 6.83
CA LYS A 308 -15.33 -19.10 7.45
C LYS A 308 -15.53 -17.97 8.45
N ARG A 309 -16.76 -17.44 8.62
CA ARG A 309 -17.07 -16.40 9.61
C ARG A 309 -17.03 -16.98 11.02
N SER A 310 -16.33 -16.30 11.93
CA SER A 310 -16.43 -16.59 13.36
C SER A 310 -17.78 -16.10 13.91
N LYS A 311 -18.25 -16.68 15.02
CA LYS A 311 -19.46 -16.20 15.73
C LYS A 311 -19.17 -14.92 16.55
N SER A 312 -18.58 -13.91 15.92
CA SER A 312 -18.25 -12.63 16.54
C SER A 312 -19.30 -11.56 16.23
N SER A 313 -19.38 -10.56 17.09
CA SER A 313 -20.19 -9.34 16.90
C SER A 313 -19.94 -8.71 15.53
N PHE A 314 -18.67 -8.55 15.12
CA PHE A 314 -18.28 -7.99 13.83
C PHE A 314 -19.05 -8.60 12.64
N TRP A 315 -19.13 -9.93 12.54
CA TRP A 315 -19.80 -10.59 11.42
C TRP A 315 -21.34 -10.48 11.49
N ILE A 316 -21.90 -10.41 12.70
CA ILE A 316 -23.34 -10.19 12.93
C ILE A 316 -23.73 -8.76 12.52
N ILE A 317 -22.92 -7.77 12.90
CA ILE A 317 -23.14 -6.35 12.57
C ILE A 317 -22.88 -6.10 11.07
N ALA A 318 -21.85 -6.75 10.48
CA ALA A 318 -21.61 -6.71 9.04
C ALA A 318 -22.81 -7.23 8.23
N GLU A 319 -23.40 -8.35 8.65
CA GLU A 319 -24.60 -8.90 8.02
C GLU A 319 -25.83 -7.99 8.24
N ALA A 320 -25.94 -7.35 9.41
CA ALA A 320 -26.98 -6.37 9.68
C ALA A 320 -26.87 -5.12 8.79
N VAL A 321 -25.66 -4.62 8.54
CA VAL A 321 -25.40 -3.49 7.62
C VAL A 321 -25.57 -3.91 6.16
N SER A 322 -25.24 -5.15 5.78
CA SER A 322 -25.58 -5.72 4.47
C SER A 322 -27.11 -5.72 4.25
N ASN A 323 -27.88 -6.19 5.23
CA ASN A 323 -29.34 -6.18 5.20
C ASN A 323 -29.91 -4.75 5.15
N PHE A 324 -29.34 -3.79 5.88
CA PHE A 324 -29.70 -2.38 5.79
C PHE A 324 -29.45 -1.81 4.38
N TYR A 325 -28.27 -2.08 3.82
CA TYR A 325 -27.89 -1.62 2.47
C TYR A 325 -28.81 -2.21 1.39
N GLN A 326 -29.20 -3.48 1.51
CA GLN A 326 -30.15 -4.13 0.60
C GLN A 326 -31.56 -3.51 0.65
N ARG A 327 -32.00 -2.99 1.81
CA ARG A 327 -33.30 -2.32 1.97
C ARG A 327 -33.32 -0.89 1.45
N HIS A 328 -32.27 -0.12 1.76
CA HIS A 328 -32.24 1.33 1.56
C HIS A 328 -31.42 1.78 0.33
N GLY A 329 -30.69 0.86 -0.31
CA GLY A 329 -29.76 1.14 -1.42
C GLY A 329 -28.55 2.01 -1.03
N GLN A 330 -28.38 2.26 0.26
CA GLN A 330 -27.44 3.22 0.84
C GLN A 330 -26.89 2.67 2.17
N LEU A 331 -25.70 3.10 2.56
CA LEU A 331 -25.14 2.75 3.88
C LEU A 331 -25.81 3.57 5.00
N PRO A 332 -25.70 3.14 6.28
CA PRO A 332 -26.02 3.98 7.42
C PRO A 332 -25.31 5.34 7.34
N LEU A 333 -25.98 6.43 7.73
CA LEU A 333 -25.37 7.76 7.72
C LEU A 333 -24.29 7.89 8.82
N THR A 334 -23.14 8.48 8.48
CA THR A 334 -22.01 8.63 9.42
C THR A 334 -22.27 9.66 10.54
N GLY A 335 -23.23 10.57 10.35
CA GLY A 335 -23.65 11.60 11.30
C GLY A 335 -22.66 12.78 11.46
N GLY A 336 -21.49 12.69 10.83
CA GLY A 336 -20.50 13.77 10.79
C GLY A 336 -20.78 14.76 9.66
N LEU A 337 -20.54 16.04 9.94
CA LEU A 337 -20.47 17.12 8.96
C LEU A 337 -19.11 17.82 9.09
N PRO A 338 -18.53 18.31 7.97
CA PRO A 338 -17.41 19.23 8.02
C PRO A 338 -17.87 20.60 8.54
N ASP A 339 -16.91 21.41 8.98
CA ASP A 339 -17.15 22.84 9.20
C ASP A 339 -17.48 23.54 7.87
N MET A 340 -18.27 24.63 7.92
CA MET A 340 -18.72 25.39 6.75
C MET A 340 -19.23 26.77 7.14
N LYS A 341 -19.17 27.73 6.21
CA LYS A 341 -19.69 29.09 6.39
C LYS A 341 -21.21 29.08 6.55
N ALA A 342 -21.69 29.37 7.75
CA ALA A 342 -23.10 29.57 8.06
C ALA A 342 -23.29 30.32 9.39
N GLN A 343 -24.50 30.85 9.63
CA GLN A 343 -24.88 31.27 10.99
C GLN A 343 -24.82 30.08 11.96
N SER A 344 -24.24 30.28 13.15
CA SER A 344 -23.97 29.18 14.11
C SER A 344 -25.24 28.42 14.55
N SER A 345 -26.37 29.12 14.67
CA SER A 345 -27.69 28.52 14.93
C SER A 345 -28.11 27.56 13.81
N VAL A 346 -27.98 27.99 12.56
CA VAL A 346 -28.32 27.24 11.35
C VAL A 346 -27.40 26.01 11.20
N TYR A 347 -26.10 26.18 11.44
CA TYR A 347 -25.15 25.06 11.43
C TYR A 347 -25.45 24.03 12.53
N ILE A 348 -25.79 24.46 13.75
CA ILE A 348 -26.19 23.56 14.84
C ILE A 348 -27.49 22.81 14.50
N GLN A 349 -28.46 23.46 13.87
CA GLN A 349 -29.69 22.81 13.41
C GLN A 349 -29.40 21.74 12.35
N LEU A 350 -28.60 22.07 11.32
CA LEU A 350 -28.13 21.14 10.28
C LEU A 350 -27.37 19.95 10.89
N GLN A 351 -26.46 20.20 11.83
CA GLN A 351 -25.70 19.16 12.52
C GLN A 351 -26.59 18.23 13.34
N ASN A 352 -27.65 18.75 13.97
CA ASN A 352 -28.64 17.93 14.69
C ASN A 352 -29.50 17.08 13.75
N ILE A 353 -29.80 17.55 12.54
CA ILE A 353 -30.51 16.78 11.50
C ILE A 353 -29.69 15.54 11.10
N TYR A 354 -28.39 15.69 10.80
CA TYR A 354 -27.51 14.56 10.47
C TYR A 354 -27.29 13.61 11.65
N LYS A 355 -27.07 14.14 12.87
CA LYS A 355 -26.94 13.32 14.09
C LYS A 355 -28.21 12.55 14.43
N SER A 356 -29.39 13.12 14.18
CA SER A 356 -30.67 12.42 14.34
C SER A 356 -30.79 11.24 13.38
N LYS A 357 -30.55 11.47 12.09
CA LYS A 357 -30.65 10.43 11.06
C LYS A 357 -29.63 9.29 11.27
N ALA A 358 -28.39 9.59 11.62
CA ALA A 358 -27.38 8.58 11.93
C ALA A 358 -27.78 7.67 13.10
N ARG A 359 -28.38 8.23 14.17
CA ARG A 359 -28.91 7.46 15.30
C ARG A 359 -30.10 6.59 14.91
N GLN A 360 -30.97 7.06 14.02
CA GLN A 360 -32.08 6.26 13.48
C GLN A 360 -31.55 5.06 12.69
N ASP A 361 -30.55 5.27 11.82
CA ASP A 361 -29.94 4.22 11.01
C ASP A 361 -29.24 3.17 11.89
N ALA A 362 -28.41 3.60 12.84
CA ALA A 362 -27.77 2.71 13.82
C ALA A 362 -28.81 1.94 14.66
N SER A 363 -29.95 2.56 14.99
CA SER A 363 -31.07 1.91 15.69
C SER A 363 -31.86 0.93 14.82
N GLU A 364 -31.82 1.03 13.49
CA GLU A 364 -32.28 -0.06 12.61
C GLU A 364 -31.25 -1.19 12.56
N VAL A 365 -29.97 -0.88 12.31
CA VAL A 365 -28.90 -1.89 12.25
C VAL A 365 -28.82 -2.70 13.54
N LEU A 366 -28.94 -2.07 14.72
CA LEU A 366 -28.97 -2.77 16.01
C LEU A 366 -30.13 -3.76 16.11
N ARG A 367 -31.34 -3.37 15.68
CA ARG A 367 -32.51 -4.27 15.66
C ARG A 367 -32.33 -5.42 14.68
N ILE A 368 -31.71 -5.19 13.53
CA ILE A 368 -31.37 -6.25 12.58
C ILE A 368 -30.35 -7.21 13.21
N ALA A 369 -29.25 -6.69 13.78
CA ALA A 369 -28.22 -7.50 14.45
C ALA A 369 -28.80 -8.38 15.58
N GLN A 370 -29.65 -7.80 16.43
CA GLN A 370 -30.37 -8.54 17.48
C GLN A 370 -31.32 -9.61 16.92
N SER A 371 -31.93 -9.39 15.75
CA SER A 371 -32.76 -10.41 15.08
C SER A 371 -31.97 -11.53 14.40
N LEU A 372 -30.69 -11.28 14.08
CA LEU A 372 -29.77 -12.28 13.50
C LEU A 372 -29.06 -13.14 14.54
N ALA A 373 -29.00 -12.69 15.80
CA ALA A 373 -28.27 -13.36 16.87
C ALA A 373 -29.10 -13.48 18.15
N SER A 374 -29.91 -14.54 18.24
CA SER A 374 -30.76 -14.85 19.41
C SER A 374 -29.97 -15.05 20.71
N ASP A 375 -28.71 -15.48 20.61
CA ASP A 375 -27.91 -15.99 21.73
C ASP A 375 -26.72 -15.07 22.09
N CYS A 376 -26.52 -13.95 21.37
CA CYS A 376 -25.38 -13.07 21.55
C CYS A 376 -25.82 -11.65 21.97
N ILE A 377 -25.18 -11.10 23.00
CA ILE A 377 -25.33 -9.69 23.36
C ILE A 377 -24.51 -8.86 22.38
N ILE A 378 -25.18 -7.94 21.67
CA ILE A 378 -24.55 -6.95 20.77
C ILE A 378 -24.56 -5.59 21.47
N ASP A 379 -23.39 -4.96 21.60
CA ASP A 379 -23.25 -3.63 22.21
C ASP A 379 -23.77 -2.54 21.24
N PRO A 380 -24.72 -1.69 21.65
CA PRO A 380 -25.13 -0.52 20.87
C PRO A 380 -23.97 0.40 20.47
N ALA A 381 -22.93 0.54 21.28
CA ALA A 381 -21.77 1.38 20.99
C ALA A 381 -20.89 0.77 19.88
N GLU A 382 -20.76 -0.56 19.84
CA GLU A 382 -20.08 -1.26 18.74
C GLU A 382 -20.86 -1.07 17.43
N VAL A 383 -22.19 -1.12 17.47
CA VAL A 383 -23.04 -0.85 16.30
C VAL A 383 -22.94 0.61 15.84
N GLU A 384 -22.96 1.60 16.75
CA GLU A 384 -22.81 3.02 16.37
C GLU A 384 -21.44 3.28 15.72
N GLN A 385 -20.36 2.74 16.27
CA GLN A 385 -19.01 2.86 15.70
C GLN A 385 -18.87 2.10 14.36
N PHE A 386 -19.55 0.95 14.19
CA PHE A 386 -19.60 0.22 12.93
C PHE A 386 -20.38 1.01 11.86
N CYS A 387 -21.54 1.58 12.20
CA CYS A 387 -22.33 2.41 11.29
C CYS A 387 -21.56 3.67 10.86
N LYS A 388 -20.92 4.36 11.81
CA LYS A 388 -20.09 5.54 11.55
C LYS A 388 -18.95 5.26 10.56
N ASN A 389 -18.31 4.10 10.66
CA ASN A 389 -17.16 3.75 9.85
C ASN A 389 -17.46 2.81 8.66
N ALA A 390 -18.72 2.41 8.45
CA ALA A 390 -19.12 1.32 7.55
C ALA A 390 -18.43 1.38 6.16
N ARG A 391 -18.36 2.58 5.57
CA ARG A 391 -17.75 2.82 4.25
C ARG A 391 -16.24 2.50 4.19
N PHE A 392 -15.53 2.54 5.31
CA PHE A 392 -14.07 2.47 5.38
C PHE A 392 -13.54 1.12 5.87
N ILE A 393 -14.42 0.25 6.38
CA ILE A 393 -14.10 -1.07 6.91
C ILE A 393 -13.24 -1.87 5.92
N LYS A 394 -12.22 -2.56 6.46
CA LYS A 394 -11.33 -3.43 5.72
C LYS A 394 -11.21 -4.81 6.38
N LEU A 395 -10.88 -5.80 5.55
CA LEU A 395 -10.37 -7.09 5.96
C LEU A 395 -8.90 -7.16 5.52
N ILE A 396 -8.02 -7.56 6.43
CA ILE A 396 -6.60 -7.83 6.18
C ILE A 396 -6.38 -9.34 6.14
N ASN A 397 -5.35 -9.82 5.43
CA ASN A 397 -5.05 -11.24 5.25
C ASN A 397 -6.22 -12.02 4.59
N THR A 398 -6.80 -11.45 3.52
CA THR A 398 -7.90 -12.06 2.74
C THR A 398 -7.45 -13.01 1.64
N ALA A 399 -6.15 -13.11 1.37
CA ALA A 399 -5.58 -13.97 0.35
C ALA A 399 -5.85 -15.45 0.65
N GLN A 400 -6.40 -16.19 -0.32
CA GLN A 400 -6.73 -17.61 -0.15
C GLN A 400 -5.50 -18.53 -0.24
N SER A 401 -4.38 -18.01 -0.74
CA SER A 401 -3.08 -18.67 -0.85
C SER A 401 -1.99 -17.61 -0.76
N ALA A 402 -0.87 -17.92 -0.09
CA ALA A 402 0.30 -17.06 -0.12
C ALA A 402 0.84 -16.94 -1.56
N PRO A 403 1.18 -15.73 -2.06
CA PRO A 403 1.77 -15.55 -3.38
C PRO A 403 3.14 -16.22 -3.47
N ASN A 404 3.50 -16.74 -4.66
CA ASN A 404 4.79 -17.38 -4.85
C ASN A 404 5.91 -16.32 -4.85
N MET A 405 7.07 -16.64 -4.25
CA MET A 405 8.22 -15.73 -4.23
C MET A 405 8.70 -15.34 -5.64
N GLY A 406 8.57 -16.24 -6.62
CA GLY A 406 8.87 -15.94 -8.02
C GLY A 406 7.91 -14.91 -8.64
N ASP A 407 6.62 -14.96 -8.30
CA ASP A 407 5.62 -13.99 -8.75
C ASP A 407 5.88 -12.62 -8.11
N ILE A 408 6.19 -12.60 -6.80
CA ILE A 408 6.58 -11.37 -6.07
C ILE A 408 7.80 -10.75 -6.73
N VAL A 409 8.90 -11.50 -6.90
CA VAL A 409 10.14 -11.00 -7.52
C VAL A 409 9.91 -10.50 -8.95
N THR A 410 9.03 -11.14 -9.73
CA THR A 410 8.70 -10.69 -11.09
C THR A 410 7.94 -9.38 -11.09
N ASN A 411 6.95 -9.21 -10.20
CA ASN A 411 6.22 -7.96 -10.06
C ASN A 411 7.13 -6.83 -9.56
N GLU A 412 7.95 -7.11 -8.54
CA GLU A 412 8.91 -6.16 -7.95
C GLU A 412 9.95 -5.68 -8.97
N LEU A 413 10.46 -6.56 -9.83
CA LEU A 413 11.35 -6.16 -10.93
C LEU A 413 10.63 -5.33 -12.00
N SER A 414 9.33 -5.54 -12.24
CA SER A 414 8.57 -4.63 -13.12
C SER A 414 8.42 -3.21 -12.51
N LEU A 415 8.44 -3.09 -11.17
CA LEU A 415 8.46 -1.79 -10.51
C LEU A 415 9.82 -1.09 -10.63
N ASP A 416 10.95 -1.83 -10.60
CA ASP A 416 12.28 -1.28 -10.92
C ASP A 416 12.34 -0.72 -12.37
N GLU A 417 11.77 -1.43 -13.35
CA GLU A 417 11.69 -0.95 -14.74
C GLU A 417 10.85 0.34 -14.86
N ILE A 418 9.72 0.42 -14.16
CA ILE A 418 8.88 1.63 -14.15
C ILE A 418 9.57 2.77 -13.39
N ALA A 419 10.24 2.50 -12.26
CA ALA A 419 10.97 3.50 -11.48
C ALA A 419 12.11 4.13 -12.30
N ALA A 420 12.84 3.33 -13.06
CA ALA A 420 13.89 3.78 -13.98
C ALA A 420 13.37 4.71 -15.12
N LEU A 421 12.07 4.65 -15.43
CA LEU A 421 11.39 5.51 -16.41
C LEU A 421 10.69 6.72 -15.76
N ALA A 422 10.16 6.56 -14.55
CA ALA A 422 9.43 7.61 -13.81
C ALA A 422 10.36 8.63 -13.13
N GLY A 423 11.62 8.25 -12.86
CA GLY A 423 12.62 9.12 -12.25
C GLY A 423 12.59 9.13 -10.71
N PRO A 424 13.32 10.06 -10.06
CA PRO A 424 13.71 9.94 -8.65
C PRO A 424 12.58 10.09 -7.61
N GLU A 425 11.34 10.32 -8.05
CA GLU A 425 10.16 10.31 -7.16
C GLU A 425 9.60 8.90 -6.94
N MET A 426 9.92 7.94 -7.82
CA MET A 426 9.54 6.53 -7.68
C MET A 426 10.68 5.71 -7.09
N GLN A 427 10.42 4.99 -6.00
CA GLN A 427 11.43 4.18 -5.31
C GLN A 427 11.66 2.84 -6.03
N PRO A 428 12.91 2.37 -6.14
CA PRO A 428 13.23 1.03 -6.61
C PRO A 428 12.82 -0.04 -5.59
N SER A 429 12.74 -1.28 -6.04
CA SER A 429 12.34 -2.42 -5.21
C SER A 429 13.30 -2.68 -4.05
N LEU A 430 12.72 -3.03 -2.89
CA LEU A 430 13.45 -3.48 -1.71
C LEU A 430 13.55 -5.02 -1.63
N ILE A 431 13.11 -5.76 -2.66
CA ILE A 431 13.08 -7.23 -2.66
C ILE A 431 14.47 -7.86 -2.45
N SER A 432 15.53 -7.23 -2.96
CA SER A 432 16.91 -7.66 -2.73
C SER A 432 17.30 -7.59 -1.25
N ILE A 433 16.84 -6.56 -0.53
CA ILE A 433 17.07 -6.39 0.92
C ILE A 433 16.31 -7.44 1.70
N TYR A 434 15.03 -7.66 1.37
CA TYR A 434 14.24 -8.71 2.01
C TYR A 434 14.85 -10.11 1.79
N LEU A 435 15.28 -10.45 0.58
CA LEU A 435 15.89 -11.76 0.30
C LEU A 435 17.25 -11.91 0.97
N ALA A 436 18.09 -10.87 0.98
CA ALA A 436 19.36 -10.90 1.73
C ALA A 436 19.11 -11.10 3.24
N LEU A 437 18.17 -10.38 3.84
CA LEU A 437 17.89 -10.51 5.27
C LEU A 437 17.14 -11.80 5.63
N SER A 438 16.22 -12.30 4.80
CA SER A 438 15.41 -13.49 5.13
C SER A 438 16.11 -14.81 4.82
N LEU A 439 16.93 -14.88 3.77
CA LEU A 439 17.64 -16.10 3.37
C LEU A 439 18.98 -16.31 4.10
N THR A 440 19.51 -15.27 4.77
CA THR A 440 20.78 -15.33 5.51
C THR A 440 20.68 -16.28 6.72
N PRO A 441 21.37 -17.43 6.70
CA PRO A 441 21.27 -18.44 7.74
C PRO A 441 21.93 -18.02 9.05
N ASN A 442 21.68 -18.79 10.12
CA ASN A 442 22.14 -18.51 11.49
C ASN A 442 23.66 -18.73 11.71
N SER A 443 24.45 -18.85 10.64
CA SER A 443 25.91 -19.03 10.70
C SER A 443 26.63 -17.72 10.98
N SER A 444 27.84 -17.81 11.53
CA SER A 444 28.70 -16.66 11.82
C SER A 444 29.09 -15.91 10.54
N ALA A 445 28.54 -14.70 10.36
CA ALA A 445 28.91 -13.72 9.34
C ALA A 445 29.16 -14.30 7.93
N PRO A 446 28.12 -14.81 7.22
CA PRO A 446 28.27 -15.35 5.88
C PRO A 446 28.76 -14.29 4.89
N SER A 447 29.53 -14.73 3.89
CA SER A 447 30.11 -13.84 2.89
C SER A 447 29.06 -13.31 1.89
N ALA A 448 29.38 -12.17 1.27
CA ALA A 448 28.56 -11.58 0.21
C ALA A 448 28.25 -12.58 -0.91
N LYS A 449 29.20 -13.47 -1.23
CA LYS A 449 29.02 -14.52 -2.24
C LYS A 449 28.02 -15.58 -1.80
N GLU A 450 28.11 -16.07 -0.57
CA GLU A 450 27.18 -17.08 -0.05
C GLU A 450 25.73 -16.55 0.00
N MET A 451 25.55 -15.27 0.35
CA MET A 451 24.26 -14.60 0.24
C MET A 451 23.79 -14.43 -1.20
N GLN A 452 24.67 -14.00 -2.13
CA GLN A 452 24.32 -13.93 -3.56
C GLN A 452 23.92 -15.30 -4.11
N ASP A 453 24.68 -16.36 -3.84
CA ASP A 453 24.35 -17.73 -4.28
C ASP A 453 23.02 -18.22 -3.66
N ALA A 454 22.72 -17.88 -2.39
CA ALA A 454 21.44 -18.17 -1.75
C ALA A 454 20.26 -17.39 -2.36
N ILE A 455 20.44 -16.10 -2.65
CA ILE A 455 19.44 -15.25 -3.32
C ILE A 455 19.17 -15.79 -4.74
N TYR A 456 20.21 -16.07 -5.53
CA TYR A 456 20.07 -16.59 -6.90
C TYR A 456 19.48 -18.01 -6.95
N ALA A 457 19.54 -18.79 -5.86
CA ALA A 457 18.87 -20.08 -5.77
C ALA A 457 17.34 -19.95 -5.59
N HIS A 458 16.88 -18.91 -4.89
CA HIS A 458 15.44 -18.64 -4.66
C HIS A 458 14.83 -17.72 -5.73
N ALA A 459 15.63 -16.80 -6.27
CA ALA A 459 15.24 -15.78 -7.25
C ALA A 459 16.27 -15.71 -8.39
N PRO A 460 16.29 -16.69 -9.33
CA PRO A 460 17.30 -16.76 -10.40
C PRO A 460 17.31 -15.55 -11.34
N THR A 461 16.20 -14.80 -11.42
CA THR A 461 16.04 -13.56 -12.18
C THR A 461 16.90 -12.40 -11.66
N LEU A 462 17.28 -12.40 -10.38
CA LEU A 462 18.16 -11.38 -9.79
C LEU A 462 19.65 -11.57 -10.14
N ARG A 463 20.01 -12.62 -10.88
CA ARG A 463 21.41 -12.93 -11.21
C ARG A 463 22.05 -11.84 -12.07
N GLY A 464 22.98 -11.11 -11.48
CA GLY A 464 23.69 -10.00 -12.13
C GLY A 464 23.02 -8.64 -11.96
N HIS A 465 22.00 -8.53 -11.11
CA HIS A 465 21.38 -7.25 -10.76
C HIS A 465 22.29 -6.50 -9.77
N GLU A 466 22.71 -5.28 -10.13
CA GLU A 466 23.74 -4.53 -9.38
C GLU A 466 23.32 -4.25 -7.93
N ARG A 467 22.05 -3.85 -7.73
CA ARG A 467 21.44 -3.65 -6.41
C ARG A 467 21.52 -4.89 -5.52
N THR A 468 21.34 -6.09 -6.08
CA THR A 468 21.43 -7.37 -5.34
C THR A 468 22.86 -7.67 -4.91
N MET A 469 23.86 -7.32 -5.72
CA MET A 469 25.28 -7.47 -5.35
C MET A 469 25.65 -6.50 -4.21
N GLN A 470 25.32 -5.21 -4.36
CA GLN A 470 25.58 -4.16 -3.37
C GLN A 470 24.93 -4.47 -2.01
N VAL A 471 23.66 -4.90 -2.01
CA VAL A 471 22.93 -5.29 -0.79
C VAL A 471 23.59 -6.49 -0.10
N ALA A 472 24.01 -7.52 -0.86
CA ALA A 472 24.68 -8.69 -0.28
C ALA A 472 26.08 -8.35 0.27
N GLU A 473 26.79 -7.41 -0.34
CA GLU A 473 28.07 -6.89 0.19
C GLU A 473 27.87 -6.09 1.49
N GLU A 474 26.82 -5.27 1.57
CA GLU A 474 26.49 -4.49 2.77
C GLU A 474 26.01 -5.37 3.93
N VAL A 475 25.14 -6.36 3.69
CA VAL A 475 24.71 -7.31 4.74
C VAL A 475 25.90 -8.17 5.23
N ALA A 476 26.85 -8.51 4.35
CA ALA A 476 28.10 -9.17 4.76
C ALA A 476 28.98 -8.24 5.61
N ARG A 477 29.14 -6.97 5.20
CA ARG A 477 29.90 -5.95 5.94
C ARG A 477 29.31 -5.68 7.33
N ALA A 478 27.99 -5.77 7.47
CA ALA A 478 27.29 -5.64 8.75
C ALA A 478 27.47 -6.87 9.67
N ALA A 479 27.83 -8.04 9.13
CA ALA A 479 28.16 -9.26 9.87
C ALA A 479 27.09 -9.74 10.89
N GLY A 480 25.82 -9.36 10.70
CA GLY A 480 24.72 -9.64 11.63
C GLY A 480 24.60 -8.66 12.81
N GLY A 481 25.42 -7.61 12.86
CA GLY A 481 25.33 -6.55 13.87
C GLY A 481 24.18 -5.58 13.60
N GLU A 482 23.53 -5.15 14.68
CA GLU A 482 22.54 -4.06 14.68
C GLU A 482 23.22 -2.69 14.86
N MET A 483 22.53 -1.61 14.51
CA MET A 483 22.94 -0.24 14.85
C MET A 483 21.78 0.48 15.54
N HIS A 484 22.06 1.13 16.67
CA HIS A 484 21.02 1.70 17.54
C HIS A 484 19.98 2.55 16.80
N ASN A 485 20.42 3.43 15.89
CA ASN A 485 19.52 4.31 15.13
C ASN A 485 18.58 3.55 14.17
N ILE A 486 19.03 2.44 13.59
CA ILE A 486 18.23 1.60 12.69
C ILE A 486 17.26 0.75 13.51
N SER A 487 17.73 0.13 14.58
CA SER A 487 16.90 -0.63 15.52
C SER A 487 15.88 0.24 16.26
N ALA A 488 16.17 1.51 16.51
CA ALA A 488 15.25 2.48 17.08
C ALA A 488 14.15 2.91 16.09
N ALA A 489 14.53 3.21 14.84
CA ALA A 489 13.57 3.53 13.78
C ALA A 489 12.63 2.34 13.50
N LEU A 490 13.20 1.15 13.30
CA LEU A 490 12.44 -0.07 13.02
C LEU A 490 11.59 -0.49 14.24
N GLY A 491 12.12 -0.37 15.46
CA GLY A 491 11.38 -0.66 16.69
C GLY A 491 10.20 0.29 16.92
N GLY A 492 10.35 1.57 16.56
CA GLY A 492 9.24 2.53 16.54
C GLY A 492 8.15 2.17 15.52
N MET A 493 8.54 1.75 14.32
CA MET A 493 7.60 1.26 13.30
C MET A 493 6.84 0.01 13.80
N VAL A 494 7.56 -1.01 14.29
CA VAL A 494 6.97 -2.26 14.79
C VAL A 494 6.04 -1.99 15.97
N ALA A 495 6.43 -1.15 16.92
CA ALA A 495 5.59 -0.80 18.06
C ALA A 495 4.27 -0.13 17.63
N GLN A 496 4.31 0.75 16.63
CA GLN A 496 3.10 1.33 16.08
C GLN A 496 2.20 0.27 15.43
N GLU A 497 2.74 -0.68 14.65
CA GLU A 497 1.94 -1.78 14.09
C GLU A 497 1.32 -2.68 15.18
N VAL A 498 2.06 -2.96 16.26
CA VAL A 498 1.56 -3.68 17.44
C VAL A 498 0.41 -2.91 18.10
N ILE A 499 0.53 -1.58 18.27
CA ILE A 499 -0.54 -0.72 18.80
C ILE A 499 -1.80 -0.80 17.92
N LYS A 500 -1.67 -0.71 16.59
CA LYS A 500 -2.80 -0.85 15.66
C LYS A 500 -3.52 -2.19 15.83
N VAL A 501 -2.77 -3.29 15.94
CA VAL A 501 -3.33 -4.64 16.06
C VAL A 501 -3.99 -4.88 17.43
N VAL A 502 -3.39 -4.38 18.52
CA VAL A 502 -3.98 -4.46 19.88
C VAL A 502 -5.25 -3.61 19.99
N THR A 503 -5.22 -2.36 19.52
CA THR A 503 -6.36 -1.44 19.57
C THR A 503 -7.46 -1.76 18.54
N LYS A 504 -7.12 -2.50 17.47
CA LYS A 504 -7.94 -2.71 16.26
C LYS A 504 -8.33 -1.40 15.56
N GLN A 505 -7.42 -0.42 15.63
CA GLN A 505 -7.56 0.91 15.03
C GLN A 505 -6.45 1.19 14.02
N TYR A 506 -6.73 2.04 13.03
CA TYR A 506 -5.91 2.26 11.84
C TYR A 506 -5.70 0.98 11.02
N ILE A 507 -4.98 1.09 9.92
CA ILE A 507 -4.66 -0.04 9.03
C ILE A 507 -3.20 -0.47 9.32
N PRO A 508 -2.96 -1.66 9.89
CA PRO A 508 -1.62 -2.22 9.99
C PRO A 508 -1.10 -2.70 8.63
N VAL A 509 0.21 -2.89 8.53
CA VAL A 509 0.88 -3.50 7.37
C VAL A 509 0.30 -4.88 7.10
N ASP A 510 -0.11 -5.13 5.85
CA ASP A 510 -0.46 -6.48 5.39
C ASP A 510 0.84 -7.23 5.03
N ASN A 511 1.08 -8.36 5.69
CA ASN A 511 2.30 -9.17 5.59
C ASN A 511 3.61 -8.46 5.98
N THR A 512 4.36 -7.83 5.07
CA THR A 512 5.77 -7.46 5.27
C THR A 512 6.06 -5.97 5.00
N CYS A 513 6.84 -5.34 5.87
CA CYS A 513 7.46 -4.04 5.65
C CYS A 513 9.00 -4.19 5.59
N ILE A 514 9.64 -3.51 4.65
CA ILE A 514 11.10 -3.52 4.44
C ILE A 514 11.62 -2.09 4.60
N PHE A 515 12.77 -1.93 5.26
CA PHE A 515 13.38 -0.65 5.57
C PHE A 515 14.81 -0.53 5.01
N ASP A 516 15.05 0.53 4.23
CA ASP A 516 16.35 0.89 3.67
C ASP A 516 16.89 2.16 4.33
N GLY A 517 17.83 2.01 5.26
CA GLY A 517 18.48 3.12 5.96
C GLY A 517 19.61 3.82 5.17
N ILE A 518 19.87 3.45 3.91
CA ILE A 518 20.86 4.06 3.02
C ILE A 518 20.18 4.98 2.00
N GLU A 519 19.13 4.47 1.35
CA GLU A 519 18.39 5.21 0.32
C GLU A 519 17.22 6.05 0.87
N SER A 520 16.79 5.83 2.12
CA SER A 520 15.78 6.68 2.77
C SER A 520 16.06 8.17 2.59
N ARG A 521 15.02 8.91 2.20
CA ARG A 521 15.01 10.38 2.07
C ARG A 521 13.91 10.95 2.95
N CYS A 522 14.21 12.02 3.69
CA CYS A 522 13.20 12.81 4.37
C CYS A 522 12.78 14.01 3.50
N GLN A 523 11.49 14.32 3.45
CA GLN A 523 11.01 15.55 2.84
C GLN A 523 11.39 16.76 3.72
N LEU A 524 11.88 17.84 3.12
CA LEU A 524 12.07 19.12 3.81
C LEU A 524 10.69 19.73 4.12
N GLY A 525 10.21 19.51 5.35
CA GLY A 525 8.88 19.93 5.79
C GLY A 525 8.69 21.44 5.86
N ASP A 526 9.13 22.07 6.95
CA ASP A 526 8.74 23.46 7.29
C ASP A 526 9.93 24.42 7.44
N ARG A 527 11.14 23.93 7.72
CA ARG A 527 12.33 24.77 7.93
C ARG A 527 13.58 24.15 7.30
N ALA A 528 14.39 25.00 6.68
CA ALA A 528 15.69 24.66 6.13
C ALA A 528 16.63 25.87 6.22
N LEU A 529 17.94 25.64 6.27
CA LEU A 529 18.92 26.71 6.09
C LEU A 529 19.11 26.96 4.59
N VAL A 530 18.96 28.21 4.18
CA VAL A 530 19.15 28.69 2.80
C VAL A 530 20.39 29.57 2.77
N THR A 531 21.27 29.38 1.79
CA THR A 531 22.48 30.17 1.62
C THR A 531 22.40 31.18 0.49
N THR A 532 23.18 32.26 0.58
CA THR A 532 23.34 33.25 -0.51
C THR A 532 23.98 32.65 -1.77
N CYS A 533 24.72 31.55 -1.64
CA CYS A 533 25.23 30.74 -2.76
C CYS A 533 24.20 29.73 -3.30
N SER A 534 22.90 29.94 -3.09
CA SER A 534 21.80 29.18 -3.70
C SER A 534 21.69 27.69 -3.31
N HIS A 535 22.12 27.32 -2.11
CA HIS A 535 21.98 25.96 -1.58
C HIS A 535 21.02 25.89 -0.37
N ILE A 536 20.39 24.73 -0.18
CA ILE A 536 19.41 24.49 0.89
C ILE A 536 19.81 23.23 1.67
N PHE A 537 19.82 23.32 3.01
CA PHE A 537 20.18 22.22 3.90
C PHE A 537 19.08 21.97 4.94
N CYS A 538 18.79 20.71 5.28
CA CYS A 538 17.92 20.39 6.41
C CYS A 538 18.54 20.87 7.73
N LEU A 539 17.73 21.02 8.79
CA LEU A 539 18.23 21.47 10.09
C LEU A 539 19.27 20.49 10.70
N GLU A 540 19.21 19.20 10.37
CA GLU A 540 20.18 18.21 10.82
C GLU A 540 21.55 18.40 10.13
N CYS A 541 21.60 18.51 8.80
CA CYS A 541 22.81 18.86 8.06
C CYS A 541 23.34 20.24 8.47
N THR A 542 22.45 21.20 8.73
CA THR A 542 22.79 22.53 9.24
C THR A 542 23.57 22.45 10.56
N ASN A 543 23.10 21.64 11.51
CA ASN A 543 23.80 21.40 12.77
C ASN A 543 25.11 20.60 12.55
N ARG A 544 25.06 19.54 11.74
CA ARG A 544 26.20 18.64 11.46
C ARG A 544 27.38 19.34 10.79
N PHE A 545 27.11 20.31 9.92
CA PHE A 545 28.13 21.15 9.26
C PHE A 545 28.34 22.51 9.95
N CYS A 546 27.77 22.72 11.14
CA CYS A 546 27.89 23.95 11.94
C CYS A 546 27.51 25.25 11.19
N LEU A 547 26.55 25.16 10.27
CA LEU A 547 26.13 26.28 9.39
C LEU A 547 25.26 27.32 10.11
N SER A 548 24.64 26.97 11.24
CA SER A 548 23.83 27.89 12.05
C SER A 548 24.52 28.32 13.35
N GLY A 549 24.79 29.62 13.48
CA GLY A 549 24.94 30.28 14.78
C GLY A 549 26.24 30.01 15.54
N GLN A 550 27.39 30.45 15.00
CA GLN A 550 28.61 30.63 15.81
C GLN A 550 29.54 31.75 15.30
N ASP A 551 30.63 31.97 16.03
CA ASP A 551 31.43 33.19 16.04
C ASP A 551 32.15 33.50 14.72
N ARG A 552 32.48 34.78 14.50
CA ARG A 552 33.04 35.34 13.26
C ARG A 552 34.38 34.74 12.82
N GLN A 553 35.07 34.00 13.69
CA GLN A 553 36.43 33.50 13.44
C GLN A 553 36.49 32.06 12.93
N ASN A 554 35.39 31.30 12.94
CA ASN A 554 35.45 29.84 12.73
C ASN A 554 34.34 29.30 11.79
N ARG A 555 34.05 30.02 10.70
CA ARG A 555 32.98 29.66 9.75
C ARG A 555 33.44 28.70 8.66
N VAL A 556 32.69 27.61 8.49
CA VAL A 556 32.86 26.59 7.43
C VAL A 556 32.32 27.13 6.09
N PRO A 557 32.96 26.84 4.94
CA PRO A 557 32.39 27.14 3.62
C PRO A 557 31.14 26.29 3.33
N CYS A 558 30.37 26.66 2.30
CA CYS A 558 29.18 25.92 1.87
C CYS A 558 29.53 24.46 1.47
N PRO A 559 28.99 23.41 2.14
CA PRO A 559 29.35 22.01 1.89
C PRO A 559 29.00 21.45 0.50
N ALA A 560 28.35 22.25 -0.36
CA ALA A 560 27.94 21.87 -1.71
C ALA A 560 28.73 22.59 -2.83
N CYS A 561 29.43 23.69 -2.53
CA CYS A 561 30.08 24.53 -3.55
C CYS A 561 31.29 25.35 -3.03
N ASP A 562 31.81 25.01 -1.85
CA ASP A 562 32.96 25.62 -1.16
C ASP A 562 32.94 27.16 -1.01
N THR A 563 31.80 27.80 -1.26
CA THR A 563 31.65 29.26 -1.19
C THR A 563 31.69 29.74 0.26
N GLN A 564 32.49 30.77 0.53
CA GLN A 564 32.74 31.26 1.88
C GLN A 564 31.55 32.08 2.42
N LEU A 565 30.91 31.62 3.50
CA LEU A 565 29.69 32.22 4.07
C LEU A 565 30.03 33.22 5.17
N GLY A 566 30.66 34.35 4.80
CA GLY A 566 31.26 35.32 5.74
C GLY A 566 30.26 36.27 6.44
N SER A 567 29.14 36.60 5.80
CA SER A 567 28.11 37.51 6.29
C SER A 567 27.15 36.80 7.27
N PRO A 568 26.60 37.47 8.31
CA PRO A 568 25.49 36.89 9.09
C PRO A 568 24.32 36.42 8.20
N ASP A 569 24.06 37.10 7.09
CA ASP A 569 22.95 36.82 6.18
C ASP A 569 23.28 35.78 5.08
N ASP A 570 24.51 35.25 5.04
CA ASP A 570 24.91 34.24 4.03
C ASP A 570 24.31 32.85 4.29
N ALA A 571 23.71 32.62 5.46
CA ALA A 571 23.23 31.32 5.94
C ALA A 571 22.04 31.49 6.90
N VAL A 572 20.82 31.53 6.36
CA VAL A 572 19.60 31.89 7.11
C VAL A 572 18.64 30.71 7.21
N ILE A 573 18.16 30.40 8.42
CA ILE A 573 17.08 29.41 8.62
C ILE A 573 15.75 30.03 8.20
N SER A 574 15.25 29.61 7.04
CA SER A 574 13.99 30.05 6.47
C SER A 574 12.84 29.11 6.88
N ASN A 575 11.67 29.69 7.17
CA ASN A 575 10.41 28.95 7.14
C ASN A 575 9.98 28.79 5.67
N LEU A 576 9.78 27.55 5.22
CA LEU A 576 9.36 27.21 3.86
C LEU A 576 7.84 27.36 3.66
N LYS A 577 7.07 27.42 4.76
CA LYS A 577 5.61 27.61 4.78
C LYS A 577 5.23 28.78 5.73
N PRO A 578 5.60 30.04 5.40
CA PRO A 578 5.19 31.20 6.19
C PRO A 578 3.67 31.42 6.11
N SER A 579 3.05 31.81 7.22
CA SER A 579 1.62 32.17 7.27
C SER A 579 1.37 33.51 6.59
N GLU A 580 0.12 33.76 6.13
CA GLU A 580 -0.24 35.03 5.49
C GLU A 580 0.06 36.25 6.39
N ALA A 581 -0.24 36.16 7.69
CA ALA A 581 0.10 37.21 8.65
C ALA A 581 1.60 37.53 8.70
N TYR A 582 2.47 36.52 8.58
CA TYR A 582 3.92 36.70 8.53
C TYR A 582 4.38 37.30 7.19
N LYS A 583 3.81 36.85 6.06
CA LYS A 583 4.06 37.44 4.74
C LYS A 583 3.69 38.92 4.72
N THR A 584 2.48 39.27 5.17
CA THR A 584 2.02 40.65 5.31
C THR A 584 2.94 41.46 6.21
N SER A 585 3.30 40.95 7.39
CA SER A 585 4.18 41.64 8.34
C SER A 585 5.56 42.00 7.76
N ILE A 586 6.13 41.16 6.88
CA ILE A 586 7.40 41.46 6.20
C ILE A 586 7.18 42.48 5.07
N LEU A 587 6.14 42.31 4.27
CA LEU A 587 5.89 43.14 3.09
C LEU A 587 5.44 44.57 3.45
N SER A 588 4.68 44.77 4.54
CA SER A 588 4.20 46.08 4.99
C SER A 588 5.30 47.08 5.36
N GLY A 589 6.54 46.63 5.56
CA GLY A 589 7.69 47.50 5.83
C GLY A 589 8.51 47.91 4.60
N LEU A 590 8.18 47.42 3.41
CA LEU A 590 9.01 47.54 2.21
C LEU A 590 8.32 48.35 1.10
N SER A 591 9.11 49.08 0.30
CA SER A 591 8.58 49.76 -0.88
C SER A 591 8.25 48.75 -2.00
N PRO A 592 7.27 49.02 -2.88
CA PRO A 592 6.96 48.15 -4.01
C PRO A 592 8.17 47.85 -4.90
N SER A 593 9.13 48.77 -5.03
CA SER A 593 10.39 48.56 -5.75
C SER A 593 11.25 47.45 -5.12
N ILE A 594 11.40 47.44 -3.79
CA ILE A 594 12.18 46.42 -3.07
C ILE A 594 11.44 45.08 -3.11
N ILE A 595 10.11 45.08 -2.97
CA ILE A 595 9.29 43.86 -3.07
C ILE A 595 9.46 43.21 -4.45
N MET A 596 9.41 44.00 -5.54
CA MET A 596 9.63 43.51 -6.90
C MET A 596 11.07 43.04 -7.14
N GLU A 597 12.07 43.67 -6.52
CA GLU A 597 13.47 43.19 -6.59
C GLU A 597 13.63 41.84 -5.87
N CYS A 598 13.10 41.71 -4.65
CA CYS A 598 13.10 40.45 -3.90
C CYS A 598 12.37 39.33 -4.67
N ALA A 599 11.22 39.63 -5.28
CA ALA A 599 10.50 38.69 -6.14
C ALA A 599 11.32 38.29 -7.37
N GLY A 600 11.98 39.25 -8.04
CA GLY A 600 12.86 38.97 -9.19
C GLY A 600 14.07 38.11 -8.84
N ARG A 601 14.68 38.31 -7.67
CA ARG A 601 15.76 37.45 -7.14
C ARG A 601 15.23 36.05 -6.82
N ALA A 602 14.06 35.93 -6.18
CA ALA A 602 13.44 34.64 -5.85
C ALA A 602 13.06 33.84 -7.11
N LEU A 603 12.50 34.49 -8.14
CA LEU A 603 12.20 33.87 -9.43
C LEU A 603 13.48 33.41 -10.15
N SER A 604 14.56 34.19 -10.05
CA SER A 604 15.86 33.85 -10.64
C SER A 604 16.52 32.67 -9.92
N PHE A 605 16.39 32.59 -8.59
CA PHE A 605 16.82 31.45 -7.77
C PHE A 605 16.02 30.18 -8.11
N TRP A 606 14.69 30.27 -8.18
CA TRP A 606 13.84 29.15 -8.60
C TRP A 606 14.15 28.70 -10.03
N ALA A 607 14.32 29.64 -10.97
CA ALA A 607 14.70 29.32 -12.34
C ALA A 607 16.08 28.65 -12.42
N TYR A 608 17.05 29.04 -11.59
CA TYR A 608 18.33 28.36 -11.46
C TYR A 608 18.17 26.93 -10.93
N GLN A 609 17.39 26.71 -9.86
CA GLN A 609 17.11 25.37 -9.34
C GLN A 609 16.42 24.47 -10.37
N THR A 610 15.40 24.99 -11.05
CA THR A 610 14.71 24.30 -12.16
C THR A 610 15.68 24.00 -13.30
N THR A 611 16.61 24.90 -13.62
CA THR A 611 17.64 24.69 -14.65
C THR A 611 18.67 23.63 -14.24
N GLN A 612 19.10 23.59 -12.98
CA GLN A 612 19.97 22.53 -12.47
C GLN A 612 19.26 21.16 -12.48
N ASN A 613 17.98 21.11 -12.11
CA ASN A 613 17.16 19.90 -12.26
C ASN A 613 17.08 19.48 -13.74
N ILE A 614 16.78 20.41 -14.66
CA ILE A 614 16.76 20.13 -16.11
C ILE A 614 18.12 19.60 -16.61
N TYR A 615 19.25 20.17 -16.19
CA TYR A 615 20.57 19.64 -16.55
C TYR A 615 20.83 18.24 -15.97
N TYR A 616 20.37 17.98 -14.75
CA TYR A 616 20.45 16.65 -14.14
C TYR A 616 19.57 15.63 -14.88
N GLN A 617 18.32 15.98 -15.22
CA GLN A 617 17.45 15.14 -16.05
C GLN A 617 18.01 14.94 -17.46
N GLN A 618 18.64 15.94 -18.07
CA GLN A 618 19.32 15.82 -19.37
C GLN A 618 20.55 14.90 -19.29
N TYR A 619 21.32 14.96 -18.19
CA TYR A 619 22.41 14.04 -17.93
C TYR A 619 21.90 12.60 -17.77
N LEU A 620 20.87 12.39 -16.93
CA LEU A 620 20.23 11.08 -16.78
C LEU A 620 19.67 10.56 -18.10
N TYR A 621 18.94 11.38 -18.86
CA TYR A 621 18.40 11.04 -20.18
C TYR A 621 19.50 10.68 -21.17
N LYS A 622 20.62 11.42 -21.19
CA LYS A 622 21.78 11.11 -22.03
C LYS A 622 22.38 9.76 -21.65
N THR A 623 22.66 9.52 -20.38
CA THR A 623 23.20 8.23 -19.90
C THR A 623 22.23 7.08 -20.12
N LEU A 624 20.92 7.31 -20.01
CA LEU A 624 19.88 6.33 -20.34
C LEU A 624 19.83 6.05 -21.85
N THR A 625 20.00 7.08 -22.70
CA THR A 625 20.09 6.94 -24.16
C THR A 625 21.36 6.18 -24.58
N GLU A 626 22.49 6.44 -23.93
CA GLU A 626 23.76 5.71 -24.15
C GLU A 626 23.64 4.23 -23.72
N LYS A 627 22.98 3.96 -22.58
CA LYS A 627 22.62 2.60 -22.13
C LYS A 627 21.66 1.91 -23.11
N TYR A 628 20.62 2.62 -23.58
CA TYR A 628 19.65 2.10 -24.54
C TYR A 628 20.30 1.78 -25.90
N ALA A 629 21.13 2.67 -26.43
CA ALA A 629 21.86 2.41 -27.68
C ALA A 629 22.80 1.20 -27.56
N THR A 630 23.48 1.06 -26.41
CA THR A 630 24.30 -0.11 -26.08
C THR A 630 23.46 -1.39 -26.01
N LEU A 631 22.25 -1.33 -25.44
CA LEU A 631 21.34 -2.46 -25.33
C LEU A 631 20.73 -2.85 -26.70
N SER A 632 20.33 -1.87 -27.52
CA SER A 632 19.84 -2.09 -28.90
C SER A 632 20.90 -2.77 -29.75
N GLY A 633 22.16 -2.28 -29.71
CA GLY A 633 23.26 -2.92 -30.43
C GLY A 633 23.51 -4.38 -29.99
N ARG A 634 23.39 -4.67 -28.69
CA ARG A 634 23.47 -6.06 -28.17
C ARG A 634 22.28 -6.91 -28.61
N LEU A 635 21.08 -6.34 -28.70
CA LEU A 635 19.88 -7.03 -29.18
C LEU A 635 20.00 -7.34 -30.69
N GLU A 636 20.40 -6.36 -31.51
CA GLU A 636 20.66 -6.52 -32.94
C GLU A 636 21.74 -7.57 -33.22
N GLN A 637 22.84 -7.55 -32.46
CA GLN A 637 23.85 -8.61 -32.51
C GLN A 637 23.25 -9.98 -32.18
N THR A 638 22.49 -10.10 -31.07
CA THR A 638 21.86 -11.36 -30.64
C THR A 638 20.88 -11.90 -31.70
N VAL A 639 20.08 -11.01 -32.32
CA VAL A 639 19.15 -11.35 -33.41
C VAL A 639 19.92 -11.80 -34.66
N SER A 640 21.03 -11.15 -35.00
CA SER A 640 21.91 -11.54 -36.12
C SER A 640 22.53 -12.93 -35.90
N GLU A 641 23.07 -13.18 -34.71
CA GLU A 641 23.63 -14.49 -34.33
C GLU A 641 22.56 -15.59 -34.32
N ALA A 642 21.36 -15.31 -33.79
CA ALA A 642 20.24 -16.25 -33.82
C ALA A 642 19.79 -16.58 -35.25
N ASN A 643 19.68 -15.58 -36.14
CA ASN A 643 19.33 -15.79 -37.54
C ASN A 643 20.39 -16.61 -38.29
N ALA A 644 21.68 -16.36 -38.06
CA ALA A 644 22.77 -17.15 -38.63
C ALA A 644 22.75 -18.62 -38.16
N GLN A 645 22.37 -18.87 -36.89
CA GLN A 645 22.14 -20.23 -36.37
C GLN A 645 20.90 -20.88 -37.01
N ILE A 646 19.79 -20.14 -37.15
CA ILE A 646 18.57 -20.62 -37.80
C ILE A 646 18.85 -21.03 -39.26
N GLU A 647 19.54 -20.21 -40.05
CA GLU A 647 19.96 -20.60 -41.41
C GLU A 647 20.81 -21.88 -41.42
N THR A 648 21.76 -21.98 -40.48
CA THR A 648 22.67 -23.13 -40.38
C THR A 648 21.90 -24.41 -40.04
N LEU A 649 20.89 -24.31 -39.16
CA LEU A 649 19.97 -25.41 -38.84
C LEU A 649 19.05 -25.75 -40.01
N GLN A 650 18.50 -24.76 -40.71
CA GLN A 650 17.68 -24.97 -41.91
C GLN A 650 18.48 -25.66 -43.03
N ARG A 651 19.75 -25.28 -43.26
CA ARG A 651 20.66 -25.97 -44.19
C ARG A 651 20.88 -27.43 -43.78
N LYS A 652 21.18 -27.70 -42.50
CA LYS A 652 21.33 -29.08 -41.96
C LYS A 652 20.04 -29.90 -42.11
N MET A 653 18.87 -29.30 -41.83
CA MET A 653 17.55 -29.93 -42.04
C MET A 653 17.27 -30.21 -43.51
N GLY A 654 17.63 -29.30 -44.42
CA GLY A 654 17.52 -29.50 -45.87
C GLY A 654 18.36 -30.68 -46.37
N ILE A 655 19.59 -30.81 -45.87
CA ILE A 655 20.48 -31.93 -46.20
C ILE A 655 19.92 -33.26 -45.66
N ARG A 656 19.43 -33.30 -44.41
CA ARG A 656 18.75 -34.50 -43.86
C ARG A 656 17.48 -34.86 -44.63
N ARG A 657 16.64 -33.88 -45.01
CA ARG A 657 15.43 -34.10 -45.82
C ARG A 657 15.74 -34.59 -47.25
N ARG A 658 16.92 -34.27 -47.81
CA ARG A 658 17.37 -34.83 -49.09
C ARG A 658 17.78 -36.29 -48.96
N HIS A 659 18.61 -36.64 -47.95
CA HIS A 659 18.97 -38.03 -47.68
C HIS A 659 17.73 -38.90 -47.43
N SER A 660 16.87 -38.51 -46.49
CA SER A 660 15.64 -39.26 -46.17
C SER A 660 14.71 -39.48 -47.38
N ARG A 661 14.72 -38.60 -48.39
CA ARG A 661 13.97 -38.80 -49.64
C ARG A 661 14.65 -39.75 -50.61
N LEU A 662 15.98 -39.79 -50.64
CA LEU A 662 16.75 -40.78 -51.41
C LEU A 662 16.57 -42.17 -50.79
N ASP A 663 16.71 -42.28 -49.47
CA ASP A 663 16.45 -43.50 -48.69
C ASP A 663 15.02 -44.04 -48.95
N GLU A 664 14.02 -43.14 -48.94
CA GLU A 664 12.62 -43.49 -49.24
C GLU A 664 12.43 -43.88 -50.72
N GLN A 665 13.13 -43.25 -51.66
CA GLN A 665 13.11 -43.63 -53.08
C GLN A 665 13.76 -45.01 -53.32
N GLU A 666 14.87 -45.33 -52.66
CA GLU A 666 15.47 -46.67 -52.73
C GLU A 666 14.55 -47.73 -52.11
N LEU A 667 13.95 -47.45 -50.94
CA LEU A 667 12.95 -48.32 -50.32
C LEU A 667 11.74 -48.56 -51.23
N ARG A 668 11.22 -47.51 -51.88
CA ARG A 668 10.12 -47.62 -52.85
C ARG A 668 10.55 -48.38 -54.11
N ALA A 669 11.78 -48.21 -54.60
CA ALA A 669 12.31 -48.97 -55.73
C ALA A 669 12.49 -50.46 -55.40
N LEU A 670 13.02 -50.79 -54.21
CA LEU A 670 13.13 -52.15 -53.69
C LEU A 670 11.75 -52.80 -53.50
N ALA A 671 10.78 -52.07 -52.94
CA ALA A 671 9.40 -52.53 -52.80
C ALA A 671 8.73 -52.77 -54.16
N THR A 672 8.90 -51.85 -55.12
CA THR A 672 8.37 -51.97 -56.48
C THR A 672 8.99 -53.16 -57.22
N ARG A 673 10.31 -53.39 -57.08
CA ARG A 673 11.00 -54.54 -57.67
C ARG A 673 10.57 -55.86 -57.04
N ARG A 674 10.30 -55.89 -55.72
CA ARG A 674 9.67 -57.04 -55.03
C ARG A 674 8.22 -57.28 -55.48
N PHE A 675 7.46 -56.22 -55.75
CA PHE A 675 6.07 -56.32 -56.22
C PHE A 675 5.99 -56.81 -57.68
N TYR A 676 6.79 -56.23 -58.58
CA TYR A 676 6.87 -56.63 -59.99
C TYR A 676 7.27 -58.11 -60.12
N ASN A 677 8.32 -58.53 -59.41
CA ASN A 677 8.75 -59.94 -59.36
C ASN A 677 7.73 -60.90 -58.72
N ARG A 678 6.68 -60.39 -58.06
CA ARG A 678 5.61 -61.19 -57.42
C ARG A 678 4.31 -61.21 -58.23
N TYR A 679 4.02 -60.19 -59.05
CA TYR A 679 2.71 -60.00 -59.68
C TYR A 679 2.73 -59.82 -61.21
N CYS A 680 3.87 -59.53 -61.85
CA CYS A 680 3.95 -59.37 -63.31
C CYS A 680 4.41 -60.65 -64.04
N ALA A 681 4.26 -61.81 -63.42
CA ALA A 681 4.71 -63.12 -63.92
C ALA A 681 3.58 -63.98 -64.53
N TYR A 682 2.52 -63.37 -65.08
CA TYR A 682 1.48 -64.06 -65.86
C TYR A 682 1.09 -63.28 -67.13
N PRO A 683 0.76 -63.95 -68.26
CA PRO A 683 0.63 -63.31 -69.58
C PRO A 683 -0.83 -63.06 -70.02
N CYS A 684 -0.99 -62.68 -71.30
CA CYS A 684 -2.22 -62.38 -72.06
C CYS A 684 -2.81 -60.97 -71.83
N GLY A 685 -3.24 -60.20 -72.84
CA GLY A 685 -3.09 -60.36 -74.29
C GLY A 685 -4.40 -60.25 -75.09
N VAL A 686 -4.92 -59.03 -75.26
CA VAL A 686 -6.05 -58.70 -76.17
C VAL A 686 -5.78 -57.37 -76.89
N ASN A 687 -6.31 -57.20 -78.10
CA ASN A 687 -5.98 -56.13 -79.06
C ASN A 687 -6.72 -54.79 -78.75
N PRO A 688 -6.14 -53.60 -79.02
CA PRO A 688 -6.66 -52.34 -78.50
C PRO A 688 -7.36 -51.44 -79.56
N GLU A 689 -8.57 -51.80 -80.01
CA GLU A 689 -9.33 -50.88 -80.89
C GLU A 689 -10.87 -50.99 -80.78
N GLN A 690 -11.43 -50.53 -79.65
CA GLN A 690 -12.84 -50.14 -79.57
C GLN A 690 -13.07 -49.08 -78.49
N ARG A 691 -13.73 -47.97 -78.84
CA ARG A 691 -14.20 -46.94 -77.90
C ARG A 691 -15.54 -47.38 -77.31
N LEU A 692 -15.81 -47.03 -76.05
CA LEU A 692 -17.13 -46.48 -75.66
C LEU A 692 -17.07 -45.79 -74.28
N THR A 693 -17.68 -44.61 -74.20
CA THR A 693 -17.82 -43.81 -72.98
C THR A 693 -19.22 -43.95 -72.39
N VAL A 694 -19.34 -44.43 -71.16
CA VAL A 694 -20.49 -44.16 -70.28
C VAL A 694 -19.96 -43.97 -68.84
N PRO A 695 -20.30 -42.86 -68.14
CA PRO A 695 -19.89 -42.65 -66.75
C PRO A 695 -20.97 -43.10 -65.75
N PHE A 696 -20.60 -43.38 -64.50
CA PHE A 696 -21.13 -42.64 -63.34
C PHE A 696 -20.38 -42.98 -62.03
N SER A 697 -20.61 -42.13 -61.02
CA SER A 697 -19.99 -42.15 -59.69
C SER A 697 -20.30 -43.40 -58.84
N TYR A 698 -19.28 -44.05 -58.30
CA TYR A 698 -19.33 -44.77 -57.02
C TYR A 698 -17.92 -44.85 -56.38
N SER A 699 -17.84 -45.25 -55.10
CA SER A 699 -16.61 -45.59 -54.35
C SER A 699 -15.72 -44.49 -53.73
N VAL A 700 -16.13 -43.21 -53.67
CA VAL A 700 -15.51 -42.24 -52.72
C VAL A 700 -15.64 -42.70 -51.24
N GLN A 701 -16.56 -43.64 -50.97
CA GLN A 701 -16.70 -44.34 -49.69
C GLN A 701 -15.64 -45.45 -49.44
N ALA A 702 -14.91 -45.92 -50.46
CA ALA A 702 -13.86 -46.95 -50.27
C ALA A 702 -12.63 -46.38 -49.56
N THR A 703 -12.13 -45.23 -50.00
CA THR A 703 -10.93 -44.57 -49.42
C THR A 703 -11.15 -44.09 -47.98
N ARG A 704 -12.41 -43.92 -47.55
CA ARG A 704 -12.77 -43.62 -46.15
C ARG A 704 -12.91 -44.87 -45.26
N ARG A 705 -12.93 -46.09 -45.81
CA ARG A 705 -12.96 -47.33 -45.01
C ARG A 705 -11.55 -47.82 -44.65
N MET A 706 -10.63 -47.90 -45.62
CA MET A 706 -9.23 -48.27 -45.35
C MET A 706 -8.53 -47.37 -44.32
N ARG A 707 -8.89 -46.08 -44.25
CA ARG A 707 -8.30 -45.14 -43.27
C ARG A 707 -8.72 -45.38 -41.80
N ARG A 708 -9.58 -46.36 -41.52
CA ARG A 708 -9.90 -46.81 -40.15
C ARG A 708 -9.24 -48.14 -39.76
N GLU A 709 -8.78 -48.93 -40.71
CA GLU A 709 -8.22 -50.26 -40.45
C GLU A 709 -6.67 -50.22 -40.36
N THR A 710 -5.98 -49.28 -41.02
CA THR A 710 -4.50 -49.13 -40.89
C THR A 710 -4.04 -48.28 -39.68
N ILE A 711 -4.96 -47.74 -38.87
CA ILE A 711 -4.63 -46.96 -37.66
C ILE A 711 -4.59 -47.84 -36.40
N HIS A 712 -5.06 -49.08 -36.47
CA HIS A 712 -5.11 -49.99 -35.32
C HIS A 712 -3.82 -50.81 -35.09
N ASP A 713 -2.92 -50.86 -36.09
CA ASP A 713 -1.70 -51.70 -36.09
C ASP A 713 -0.40 -50.94 -35.74
N LEU A 714 -0.46 -49.64 -35.42
CA LEU A 714 0.73 -48.79 -35.20
C LEU A 714 0.84 -48.14 -33.81
N GLY A 715 0.00 -48.55 -32.85
CA GLY A 715 0.36 -48.58 -31.42
C GLY A 715 0.83 -47.29 -30.72
N LEU A 716 0.46 -46.10 -31.20
CA LEU A 716 0.86 -44.82 -30.59
C LEU A 716 -0.36 -43.98 -30.19
N ALA A 717 -0.66 -43.97 -28.88
CA ALA A 717 -1.68 -43.12 -28.27
C ALA A 717 -1.03 -42.03 -27.41
N GLY A 718 -1.49 -40.79 -27.51
CA GLY A 718 -1.08 -39.72 -26.59
C GLY A 718 -1.30 -38.29 -27.09
N TYR A 719 -2.12 -37.55 -26.33
CA TYR A 719 -2.19 -36.09 -26.20
C TYR A 719 -2.83 -35.21 -27.31
N TRP A 720 -3.36 -34.08 -26.83
CA TRP A 720 -3.83 -32.86 -27.52
C TRP A 720 -5.20 -32.83 -28.19
N THR A 721 -6.21 -32.53 -27.37
CA THR A 721 -7.29 -31.56 -27.65
C THR A 721 -7.07 -30.33 -26.72
N ALA A 722 -7.67 -29.14 -26.85
CA ALA A 722 -8.84 -28.69 -27.62
C ALA A 722 -8.74 -27.17 -28.00
N SER A 723 -9.88 -26.53 -28.35
CA SER A 723 -10.10 -25.09 -28.70
C SER A 723 -9.76 -24.70 -30.16
N ALA A 724 -10.49 -23.81 -30.86
CA ALA A 724 -11.64 -22.95 -30.48
C ALA A 724 -12.59 -22.64 -31.68
N ASP A 725 -13.84 -22.21 -31.40
CA ASP A 725 -14.96 -21.90 -32.33
C ASP A 725 -16.04 -21.02 -31.62
N TRP A 726 -16.92 -20.17 -32.21
CA TRP A 726 -16.97 -19.44 -33.51
C TRP A 726 -18.14 -18.39 -33.52
N ALA A 727 -17.89 -17.06 -33.57
CA ALA A 727 -18.94 -16.01 -33.77
C ALA A 727 -18.33 -14.68 -34.32
N TRP A 728 -18.68 -14.15 -35.51
CA TRP A 728 -19.96 -13.57 -36.01
C TRP A 728 -20.22 -12.12 -35.49
N VAL A 729 -20.53 -11.06 -36.27
CA VAL A 729 -20.83 -10.83 -37.73
C VAL A 729 -20.37 -9.41 -38.16
N GLY A 730 -20.08 -9.13 -39.45
CA GLY A 730 -20.02 -7.74 -39.99
C GLY A 730 -19.48 -7.58 -41.44
N MET A 731 -20.17 -6.80 -42.30
CA MET A 731 -19.82 -6.44 -43.70
C MET A 731 -20.45 -5.06 -44.06
N PRO A 732 -20.07 -4.31 -45.14
CA PRO A 732 -19.52 -4.74 -46.44
C PRO A 732 -18.32 -3.91 -47.00
N ARG A 733 -18.11 -3.94 -48.33
CA ARG A 733 -16.94 -3.42 -49.09
C ARG A 733 -17.18 -2.08 -49.82
N THR A 734 -16.12 -1.26 -49.99
CA THR A 734 -15.61 -0.57 -51.22
C THR A 734 -14.25 0.07 -50.86
N VAL A 735 -13.08 -0.04 -51.53
CA VAL A 735 -12.62 -0.03 -52.94
C VAL A 735 -11.93 1.31 -53.32
N GLN A 736 -10.65 1.22 -53.74
CA GLN A 736 -9.78 2.17 -54.49
C GLN A 736 -9.10 3.39 -53.82
N ASN A 737 -7.76 3.29 -53.73
CA ASN A 737 -6.67 4.16 -54.25
C ASN A 737 -6.62 5.70 -54.04
N GLY A 738 -5.39 6.21 -53.90
CA GLY A 738 -4.99 7.63 -53.71
C GLY A 738 -4.37 7.80 -52.31
N GLU A 739 -3.07 7.92 -52.06
CA GLU A 739 -1.99 8.77 -52.64
C GLU A 739 -2.16 10.29 -52.41
N ASP A 740 -1.14 10.84 -51.74
CA ASP A 740 -0.62 12.22 -51.70
C ASP A 740 -1.21 13.35 -50.81
N MET A 741 -0.22 14.09 -50.27
CA MET A 741 -0.17 15.48 -49.74
C MET A 741 -0.94 15.92 -48.48
N LEU A 742 -0.16 16.08 -47.41
CA LEU A 742 0.15 17.36 -46.74
C LEU A 742 -0.94 18.47 -46.71
N SER A 743 -1.47 18.71 -45.49
CA SER A 743 -1.70 20.06 -44.95
C SER A 743 -1.66 20.03 -43.41
#